data_AF-A0A1Z5K988-F1
#
_entry.id   AF-A0A1Z5K988-F1
#
_cell.length_a   1.000
_cell.length_b   1.000
_cell.length_c   1.000
_cell.angle_alpha   90.00
_cell.angle_beta   90.00
_cell.angle_gamma   90.00
#
_symmetry.space_group_name_H-M   'P 1'
#
loop_
_entity.id
_entity.type
_entity.pdbx_description
1 polymer ?
#
loop_
_entity_poly.entity_id
_entity_poly.type
_entity_poly.pdbx_seq_one_letter_code
_entity_poly.pdbx_strand_id
1 'polypeptide(L)'
;MLRPDYEDQPNELLPSFNALRQKTLSTLYEGNQRDKSPKGSVDAPIQDLVDLINSHSSFATLSSCSGRIALFDPTGTDLSAIDETNVEAEVAAAPGEASGKGKGKWLLAAHDKVSLEEVLTLLEVNEDKNSNTTSQHSMMSFRFEPMLLHVAAGNLDRGKQLLQIALQRGFRESGLVVTASRVTVAIRSYSLALVIPLMRSGPWQLSTEYLSKLVYECNDRLEENWKRLDDLAELIRKTLFTLERLPNMSITNFHELPNLNLWGHTCVTATSSNDSGITTDIIAFGGYGTGPSTPLLGNALPGAARSSRVYRLRQSADGVWDQSWTEAPLMRGDTKNGRVRGLLAEPIDWSARERSASCILQQTTHNETTTDLIFLFGGRKSPGTPLSDLILFEYTPDGCSSFYQLKGIAGTPPSARWGHTLTSISGDRAFLVGGRNCDSVVEDSFYILSIQKDGSSVLFLQWEKLDRFGDTFCRFDHASCATSDLFMVFGGLKETSDPLAPFSNDATNSDICVISGLQDTSTLKVDFRDNYSCGFGLDACILQKRLHASYQVQVLLSGGIKPTNDEDVSRQPIYVMELSNEKGTWTVCNRRNLQLPENASTGPLVAHSLALLSQGAFSDRGTIRLASVGGGTAGFSFRPCFVTSFCLEMIANMTVDKILEPTEMKKNDNTSKRISEKSLQAIPKVAVTNAEVHVVFVKKQNAKQVKILLENLDYLSETHRMAPATNADALGDDYLQYVALPIKPQALAKLNDVSFDEPPWASLIEAKGQQVLPFRTAMFARK
;
A
#
# COMPACT_ATOMS: atom_id res chain seq x y z
N MET A 1 8.85 -13.80 4.13
CA MET A 1 9.38 -15.17 3.91
C MET A 1 8.22 -16.11 4.15
N LEU A 2 8.06 -17.12 3.30
CA LEU A 2 7.23 -18.27 3.66
C LEU A 2 8.05 -19.04 4.70
N ARG A 3 7.64 -18.94 5.96
CA ARG A 3 8.22 -19.78 7.01
C ARG A 3 7.49 -21.11 6.95
N PRO A 4 8.17 -22.25 7.15
CA PRO A 4 7.50 -23.52 7.40
C PRO A 4 6.35 -23.32 8.39
N ASP A 5 5.23 -24.00 8.17
CA ASP A 5 4.11 -24.02 9.12
C ASP A 5 4.56 -24.40 10.54
N TYR A 6 5.60 -25.25 10.61
CA TYR A 6 6.26 -25.69 11.82
C TYR A 6 7.70 -26.12 11.49
N GLU A 7 8.64 -25.82 12.39
CA GLU A 7 10.02 -26.30 12.30
C GLU A 7 10.16 -27.57 13.13
N ASP A 8 10.26 -28.72 12.45
CA ASP A 8 10.44 -30.01 13.11
C ASP A 8 11.74 -30.01 13.93
N GLN A 9 11.67 -30.48 15.17
CA GLN A 9 12.85 -30.61 16.03
C GLN A 9 13.77 -31.72 15.49
N PRO A 10 15.11 -31.64 15.70
CA PRO A 10 16.04 -32.63 15.14
C PRO A 10 15.76 -34.09 15.54
N ASN A 11 15.12 -34.31 16.69
CA ASN A 11 14.69 -35.62 17.19
C ASN A 11 13.40 -36.15 16.54
N GLU A 12 12.63 -35.30 15.88
CA GLU A 12 11.40 -35.66 15.14
C GLU A 12 11.70 -36.07 13.69
N LEU A 13 12.91 -35.79 13.21
CA LEU A 13 13.38 -36.14 11.88
C LEU A 13 14.04 -37.53 11.86
N LEU A 14 13.91 -38.23 10.74
CA LEU A 14 14.66 -39.46 10.49
C LEU A 14 16.17 -39.15 10.51
N PRO A 15 17.01 -39.96 11.18
CA PRO A 15 18.44 -39.68 11.33
C PRO A 15 19.19 -39.48 10.01
N SER A 16 18.76 -40.17 8.95
CA SER A 16 19.31 -40.10 7.59
C SER A 16 18.82 -38.92 6.77
N PHE A 17 17.77 -38.20 7.20
CA PHE A 17 17.11 -37.18 6.40
C PHE A 17 17.98 -35.94 6.18
N ASN A 18 18.62 -35.40 7.22
CA ASN A 18 19.43 -34.18 7.12
C ASN A 18 20.59 -34.35 6.13
N ALA A 19 21.29 -35.48 6.19
CA ALA A 19 22.36 -35.81 5.24
C ALA A 19 21.84 -35.95 3.80
N LEU A 20 20.66 -36.55 3.61
CA LEU A 20 20.01 -36.65 2.31
C LEU A 20 19.62 -35.27 1.77
N ARG A 21 18.98 -34.43 2.59
CA ARG A 21 18.55 -33.07 2.22
C ARG A 21 19.74 -32.21 1.86
N GLN A 22 20.79 -32.17 2.68
CA GLN A 22 22.00 -31.41 2.39
C GLN A 22 22.62 -31.83 1.06
N LYS A 23 22.70 -33.14 0.80
CA LYS A 23 23.20 -33.67 -0.48
C LYS A 23 22.32 -33.27 -1.67
N THR A 24 21.00 -33.27 -1.52
CA THR A 24 20.07 -32.81 -2.56
C THR A 24 20.29 -31.33 -2.86
N LEU A 25 20.30 -30.47 -1.82
CA LEU A 25 20.40 -29.02 -1.99
C LEU A 25 21.74 -28.62 -2.61
N SER A 26 22.85 -29.25 -2.21
CA SER A 26 24.15 -28.99 -2.80
C SER A 26 24.23 -29.40 -4.28
N THR A 27 23.55 -30.49 -4.65
CA THR A 27 23.45 -30.91 -6.07
C THR A 27 22.64 -29.92 -6.90
N LEU A 28 21.57 -29.34 -6.35
CA LEU A 28 20.66 -28.46 -7.09
C LEU A 28 21.14 -26.99 -7.17
N TYR A 29 21.77 -26.47 -6.11
CA TYR A 29 21.99 -25.02 -5.96
C TYR A 29 23.46 -24.59 -5.81
N GLU A 30 24.37 -25.47 -5.41
CA GLU A 30 25.78 -25.10 -5.11
C GLU A 30 26.73 -25.32 -6.32
N GLY A 31 26.22 -25.70 -7.49
CA GLY A 31 26.94 -25.69 -8.78
C GLY A 31 28.09 -26.70 -8.94
N ASN A 32 28.45 -27.47 -7.91
CA ASN A 32 29.58 -28.39 -7.92
C ASN A 32 29.28 -29.76 -8.56
N GLN A 33 28.01 -30.09 -8.80
CA GLN A 33 27.59 -31.33 -9.44
C GLN A 33 26.44 -31.04 -10.42
N ARG A 34 26.49 -31.63 -11.62
CA ARG A 34 25.37 -31.54 -12.56
C ARG A 34 24.21 -32.41 -12.08
N ASP A 35 22.98 -31.97 -12.37
CA ASP A 35 21.80 -32.80 -12.16
C ASP A 35 21.95 -34.15 -12.90
N LYS A 36 21.41 -35.22 -12.32
CA LYS A 36 21.59 -36.58 -12.82
C LYS A 36 20.65 -36.95 -13.96
N SER A 37 19.71 -36.08 -14.31
CA SER A 37 18.91 -36.26 -15.51
C SER A 37 19.80 -36.18 -16.76
N PRO A 38 19.39 -36.79 -17.88
CA PRO A 38 20.10 -36.63 -19.15
C PRO A 38 20.23 -35.16 -19.60
N LYS A 39 19.30 -34.31 -19.18
CA LYS A 39 19.28 -32.86 -19.45
C LYS A 39 20.32 -32.10 -18.64
N GLY A 40 20.75 -32.63 -17.49
CA GLY A 40 21.71 -31.97 -16.60
C GLY A 40 21.14 -30.76 -15.84
N SER A 41 19.83 -30.51 -15.93
CA SER A 41 19.10 -29.48 -15.19
C SER A 41 17.68 -29.93 -14.86
N VAL A 42 17.05 -29.27 -13.89
CA VAL A 42 15.62 -29.40 -13.61
C VAL A 42 14.80 -28.81 -14.77
N ASP A 43 13.59 -29.31 -14.99
CA ASP A 43 12.68 -28.77 -16.00
C ASP A 43 12.11 -27.41 -15.59
N ALA A 44 12.19 -26.42 -16.47
CA ALA A 44 11.72 -25.07 -16.20
C ALA A 44 10.27 -25.00 -15.69
N PRO A 45 9.30 -25.76 -16.24
CA PRO A 45 7.91 -25.67 -15.78
C PRO A 45 7.65 -26.21 -14.36
N ILE A 46 8.57 -26.97 -13.75
CA ILE A 46 8.41 -27.50 -12.38
C ILE A 46 9.41 -26.88 -11.38
N GLN A 47 10.31 -26.02 -11.84
CA GLN A 47 11.37 -25.41 -11.03
C GLN A 47 10.81 -24.70 -9.79
N ASP A 48 9.80 -23.84 -9.96
CA ASP A 48 9.19 -23.08 -8.85
C ASP A 48 8.57 -24.00 -7.77
N LEU A 49 7.96 -25.11 -8.19
CA LEU A 49 7.41 -26.10 -7.26
C LEU A 49 8.52 -26.85 -6.52
N VAL A 50 9.61 -27.21 -7.21
CA VAL A 50 10.79 -27.84 -6.62
C VAL A 50 11.42 -26.93 -5.57
N ASP A 51 11.61 -25.66 -5.90
CA ASP A 51 12.19 -24.65 -5.02
C ASP A 51 11.30 -24.38 -3.81
N LEU A 52 9.98 -24.28 -4.02
CA LEU A 52 9.01 -24.14 -2.93
C LEU A 52 9.11 -25.31 -1.96
N ILE A 53 9.06 -26.56 -2.44
CA ILE A 53 9.15 -27.75 -1.57
C ILE A 53 10.50 -27.79 -0.84
N ASN A 54 11.59 -27.51 -1.54
CA ASN A 54 12.93 -27.52 -0.95
C ASN A 54 13.15 -26.38 0.03
N SER A 55 12.39 -25.29 -0.02
CA SER A 55 12.46 -24.21 0.97
C SER A 55 11.96 -24.64 2.35
N HIS A 56 11.15 -25.70 2.44
CA HIS A 56 10.68 -26.25 3.70
C HIS A 56 11.73 -27.20 4.31
N SER A 57 12.03 -27.05 5.60
CA SER A 57 13.07 -27.83 6.30
C SER A 57 12.78 -29.34 6.30
N SER A 58 11.52 -29.73 6.41
CA SER A 58 11.04 -31.12 6.47
C SER A 58 10.94 -31.87 5.13
N PHE A 59 11.27 -31.26 3.99
CA PHE A 59 11.14 -31.91 2.69
C PHE A 59 12.42 -31.82 1.87
N ALA A 60 12.64 -32.73 0.93
CA ALA A 60 13.71 -32.64 -0.06
C ALA A 60 13.29 -33.35 -1.35
N THR A 61 13.36 -32.67 -2.49
CA THR A 61 13.05 -33.31 -3.78
C THR A 61 14.15 -34.30 -4.15
N LEU A 62 13.76 -35.45 -4.72
CA LEU A 62 14.69 -36.53 -5.08
C LEU A 62 14.80 -36.71 -6.59
N SER A 63 13.68 -36.54 -7.30
CA SER A 63 13.60 -36.55 -8.75
C SER A 63 12.30 -35.89 -9.18
N SER A 64 12.32 -35.22 -10.32
CA SER A 64 11.16 -34.53 -10.89
C SER A 64 11.10 -34.71 -12.41
N CYS A 65 9.91 -34.56 -12.97
CA CYS A 65 9.61 -34.46 -14.40
C CYS A 65 8.40 -33.55 -14.53
N SER A 66 8.48 -32.50 -15.34
CA SER A 66 7.35 -31.57 -15.53
C SER A 66 6.21 -32.14 -16.37
N GLY A 67 6.39 -33.31 -16.97
CA GLY A 67 5.51 -33.88 -17.99
C GLY A 67 6.12 -33.72 -19.38
N ARG A 68 5.89 -34.70 -20.26
CA ARG A 68 6.51 -34.75 -21.59
C ARG A 68 5.67 -35.43 -22.65
N ILE A 69 5.83 -34.97 -23.88
CA ILE A 69 5.38 -35.66 -25.10
C ILE A 69 6.56 -36.42 -25.66
N ALA A 70 6.38 -37.70 -25.98
CA ALA A 70 7.47 -38.57 -26.38
C ALA A 70 7.11 -39.55 -27.49
N LEU A 71 8.12 -39.88 -28.28
CA LEU A 71 8.08 -40.95 -29.28
C LEU A 71 9.18 -41.94 -28.93
N PHE A 72 8.82 -43.19 -28.66
CA PHE A 72 9.74 -44.21 -28.19
C PHE A 72 9.74 -45.44 -29.11
N ASP A 73 10.93 -45.85 -29.53
CA ASP A 73 11.17 -47.09 -30.29
C ASP A 73 11.76 -48.17 -29.36
N PRO A 74 11.04 -49.28 -29.11
CA PRO A 74 11.51 -50.35 -28.23
C PRO A 74 12.63 -51.21 -28.84
N THR A 75 12.91 -51.12 -30.14
CA THR A 75 13.87 -52.02 -30.82
C THR A 75 15.32 -51.55 -30.74
N GLY A 76 15.56 -50.24 -30.62
CA GLY A 76 16.87 -49.68 -30.28
C GLY A 76 17.99 -49.96 -31.29
N THR A 77 17.72 -50.14 -32.58
CA THR A 77 18.76 -50.34 -33.60
C THR A 77 19.62 -49.07 -33.77
N ASP A 78 20.93 -49.22 -33.57
CA ASP A 78 21.95 -48.21 -33.85
C ASP A 78 22.09 -48.00 -35.35
N LEU A 79 21.93 -46.76 -35.79
CA LEU A 79 22.36 -46.27 -37.11
C LEU A 79 23.37 -45.14 -36.88
N SER A 80 24.50 -45.45 -36.24
CA SER A 80 25.63 -44.52 -36.05
C SER A 80 26.64 -44.66 -37.19
N ALA A 81 26.20 -44.46 -38.43
CA ALA A 81 27.09 -44.42 -39.57
C ALA A 81 26.57 -43.53 -40.71
N ILE A 82 26.29 -42.24 -40.48
CA ILE A 82 26.35 -41.23 -41.55
C ILE A 82 26.94 -39.91 -40.99
N ASP A 83 27.79 -39.35 -41.84
CA ASP A 83 28.84 -38.34 -41.71
C ASP A 83 28.41 -36.93 -41.24
N GLU A 84 29.40 -36.22 -40.72
CA GLU A 84 29.33 -34.85 -40.22
C GLU A 84 28.95 -33.84 -41.31
N THR A 85 27.88 -33.05 -41.13
CA THR A 85 27.82 -31.62 -41.50
C THR A 85 26.53 -30.95 -40.99
N ASN A 86 26.70 -30.05 -40.01
CA ASN A 86 25.89 -28.88 -39.65
C ASN A 86 24.35 -28.88 -39.84
N VAL A 87 23.60 -29.03 -38.74
CA VAL A 87 22.59 -28.05 -38.25
C VAL A 87 22.48 -28.19 -36.73
N GLU A 88 22.54 -27.07 -36.01
CA GLU A 88 22.42 -26.97 -34.54
C GLU A 88 21.05 -27.45 -34.03
N ALA A 89 21.01 -28.67 -33.48
CA ALA A 89 19.98 -29.14 -32.56
C ALA A 89 20.65 -30.06 -31.53
N GLU A 90 20.88 -29.53 -30.34
CA GLU A 90 21.66 -30.19 -29.29
C GLU A 90 20.97 -31.44 -28.70
N VAL A 91 21.69 -32.57 -28.86
CA VAL A 91 21.91 -33.70 -27.93
C VAL A 91 20.74 -34.62 -27.59
N ALA A 92 20.55 -35.64 -28.45
CA ALA A 92 19.95 -36.91 -28.07
C ALA A 92 20.91 -37.73 -27.17
N ALA A 93 20.33 -38.27 -26.09
CA ALA A 93 21.02 -39.02 -25.04
C ALA A 93 21.75 -40.29 -25.52
N ALA A 94 22.88 -40.57 -24.88
CA ALA A 94 23.69 -41.79 -25.02
C ALA A 94 22.89 -43.09 -24.75
N PRO A 95 23.38 -44.27 -25.20
CA PRO A 95 22.65 -45.54 -25.13
C PRO A 95 22.35 -45.94 -23.69
N GLY A 96 21.10 -46.34 -23.45
CA GLY A 96 20.49 -46.56 -22.14
C GLY A 96 20.92 -47.81 -21.36
N GLU A 97 22.19 -48.24 -21.40
CA GLU A 97 22.64 -49.38 -20.58
C GLU A 97 22.83 -49.03 -19.09
N ALA A 98 23.09 -47.77 -18.75
CA ALA A 98 23.35 -47.37 -17.35
C ALA A 98 22.10 -47.06 -16.50
N SER A 99 20.90 -46.95 -17.09
CA SER A 99 19.70 -46.45 -16.37
C SER A 99 18.69 -47.52 -15.93
N GLY A 100 18.92 -48.80 -16.20
CA GLY A 100 17.97 -49.87 -15.83
C GLY A 100 16.60 -49.80 -16.54
N LYS A 101 16.49 -49.07 -17.66
CA LYS A 101 15.23 -48.81 -18.38
C LYS A 101 14.95 -49.74 -19.58
N GLY A 102 15.75 -50.81 -19.74
CA GLY A 102 15.57 -51.77 -20.84
C GLY A 102 16.09 -51.26 -22.20
N LYS A 103 16.00 -52.12 -23.23
CA LYS A 103 16.41 -51.81 -24.61
C LYS A 103 15.39 -50.87 -25.27
N GLY A 104 15.84 -49.81 -25.94
CA GLY A 104 15.01 -48.88 -26.73
C GLY A 104 15.58 -47.45 -26.82
N LYS A 105 15.09 -46.67 -27.78
CA LYS A 105 15.56 -45.31 -28.11
C LYS A 105 14.42 -44.30 -28.04
N TRP A 106 14.68 -43.15 -27.43
CA TRP A 106 13.79 -41.99 -27.49
C TRP A 106 14.04 -41.26 -28.82
N LEU A 107 13.02 -41.21 -29.68
CA LEU A 107 13.03 -40.42 -30.91
C LEU A 107 12.60 -38.97 -30.65
N LEU A 108 11.74 -38.78 -29.63
CA LEU A 108 11.29 -37.48 -29.15
C LEU A 108 11.09 -37.53 -27.63
N ALA A 109 11.48 -36.47 -26.93
CA ALA A 109 11.17 -36.23 -25.52
C ALA A 109 11.09 -34.71 -25.26
N ALA A 110 9.92 -34.12 -25.54
CA ALA A 110 9.65 -32.69 -25.41
C ALA A 110 8.91 -32.38 -24.10
N HIS A 111 9.34 -31.34 -23.38
CA HIS A 111 8.66 -30.83 -22.18
C HIS A 111 7.80 -29.59 -22.49
N ASP A 112 7.69 -29.26 -23.78
CA ASP A 112 6.85 -28.20 -24.35
C ASP A 112 5.91 -28.80 -25.41
N LYS A 113 5.01 -27.98 -25.93
CA LYS A 113 4.11 -28.37 -27.01
C LYS A 113 4.91 -28.76 -28.26
N VAL A 114 4.40 -29.76 -28.98
CA VAL A 114 5.00 -30.25 -30.22
C VAL A 114 4.12 -29.94 -31.42
N SER A 115 4.73 -29.70 -32.58
CA SER A 115 4.02 -29.51 -33.85
C SER A 115 3.81 -30.83 -34.58
N LEU A 116 2.85 -30.86 -35.52
CA LEU A 116 2.62 -32.05 -36.36
C LEU A 116 3.82 -32.31 -37.28
N GLU A 117 4.41 -31.24 -37.81
CA GLU A 117 5.54 -31.26 -38.72
C GLU A 117 6.79 -31.88 -38.06
N GLU A 118 7.06 -31.55 -36.79
CA GLU A 118 8.14 -32.18 -36.01
C GLU A 118 7.95 -33.69 -35.92
N VAL A 119 6.73 -34.13 -35.59
CA VAL A 119 6.43 -35.56 -35.43
C VAL A 119 6.52 -36.29 -36.77
N LEU A 120 6.01 -35.70 -37.87
CA LEU A 120 6.11 -36.28 -39.21
C LEU A 120 7.57 -36.40 -39.67
N THR A 121 8.37 -35.36 -39.47
CA THR A 121 9.81 -35.36 -39.83
C THR A 121 10.54 -36.50 -39.12
N LEU A 122 10.27 -36.73 -37.83
CA LEU A 122 10.87 -37.83 -37.07
C LEU A 122 10.41 -39.22 -37.55
N LEU A 123 9.21 -39.32 -38.12
CA LEU A 123 8.71 -40.56 -38.71
C LEU A 123 9.33 -40.81 -40.10
N GLU A 124 9.58 -39.76 -40.88
CA GLU A 124 10.15 -39.80 -42.25
C GLU A 124 11.68 -39.99 -42.28
N VAL A 125 12.43 -39.29 -41.41
CA VAL A 125 13.91 -39.37 -41.36
C VAL A 125 14.42 -40.77 -41.02
N ASN A 126 13.57 -41.59 -40.39
CA ASN A 126 13.90 -42.97 -40.07
C ASN A 126 13.44 -43.98 -41.16
N GLU A 127 13.05 -43.53 -42.36
CA GLU A 127 12.96 -44.39 -43.53
C GLU A 127 14.34 -44.55 -44.20
N ASP A 128 15.03 -45.66 -43.92
CA ASP A 128 16.25 -46.02 -44.66
C ASP A 128 15.91 -46.29 -46.14
N LYS A 129 16.18 -45.32 -47.01
CA LYS A 129 16.01 -45.45 -48.48
C LYS A 129 16.94 -46.48 -49.14
N ASN A 130 17.78 -47.19 -48.39
CA ASN A 130 18.80 -48.10 -48.92
C ASN A 130 18.81 -49.54 -48.35
N SER A 131 17.84 -49.97 -47.53
CA SER A 131 17.80 -51.36 -47.06
C SER A 131 16.84 -52.23 -47.88
N ASN A 132 17.39 -52.99 -48.83
CA ASN A 132 16.68 -54.05 -49.59
C ASN A 132 16.47 -55.34 -48.76
N THR A 133 16.42 -55.20 -47.43
CA THR A 133 16.21 -56.30 -46.49
C THR A 133 14.93 -56.00 -45.74
N THR A 134 13.96 -56.92 -45.83
CA THR A 134 12.70 -57.01 -45.06
C THR A 134 12.86 -56.43 -43.65
N SER A 135 12.68 -55.12 -43.52
CA SER A 135 12.91 -54.38 -42.29
C SER A 135 11.71 -54.66 -41.41
N GLN A 136 11.94 -55.32 -40.28
CA GLN A 136 10.91 -55.51 -39.25
C GLN A 136 10.31 -54.15 -38.91
N HIS A 137 9.04 -53.93 -39.24
CA HIS A 137 8.32 -52.72 -38.85
C HIS A 137 8.21 -52.69 -37.32
N SER A 138 9.09 -51.94 -36.66
CA SER A 138 9.07 -51.80 -35.21
C SER A 138 7.84 -50.98 -34.79
N MET A 139 7.03 -51.52 -33.88
CA MET A 139 5.93 -50.78 -33.29
C MET A 139 6.50 -49.75 -32.31
N MET A 140 6.42 -48.48 -32.68
CA MET A 140 6.78 -47.36 -31.83
C MET A 140 5.61 -47.01 -30.90
N SER A 141 5.85 -46.14 -29.93
CA SER A 141 4.80 -45.63 -29.06
C SER A 141 4.88 -44.12 -28.94
N PHE A 142 3.78 -43.45 -29.27
CA PHE A 142 3.59 -42.03 -29.02
C PHE A 142 2.89 -41.85 -27.70
N ARG A 143 3.48 -41.03 -26.82
CA ARG A 143 3.09 -40.97 -25.42
C ARG A 143 2.98 -39.54 -24.95
N PHE A 144 2.01 -39.30 -24.08
CA PHE A 144 2.07 -38.21 -23.12
C PHE A 144 2.29 -38.82 -21.74
N GLU A 145 3.41 -38.48 -21.12
CA GLU A 145 3.76 -38.88 -19.76
C GLU A 145 3.62 -37.66 -18.85
N PRO A 146 2.66 -37.62 -17.91
CA PRO A 146 2.40 -36.47 -17.04
C PRO A 146 3.49 -36.29 -15.98
N MET A 147 3.39 -35.22 -15.19
CA MET A 147 4.37 -34.91 -14.16
C MET A 147 4.59 -36.06 -13.17
N LEU A 148 5.83 -36.18 -12.71
CA LEU A 148 6.25 -37.14 -11.70
C LEU A 148 7.19 -36.45 -10.73
N LEU A 149 6.89 -36.53 -9.43
CA LEU A 149 7.72 -35.91 -8.40
C LEU A 149 7.92 -36.85 -7.22
N HIS A 150 9.17 -37.05 -6.82
CA HIS A 150 9.52 -37.79 -5.61
C HIS A 150 10.09 -36.83 -4.57
N VAL A 151 9.50 -36.83 -3.39
CA VAL A 151 9.88 -35.95 -2.28
C VAL A 151 10.20 -36.81 -1.06
N ALA A 152 11.40 -36.69 -0.51
CA ALA A 152 11.71 -37.21 0.81
C ALA A 152 11.05 -36.32 1.87
N ALA A 153 10.39 -36.93 2.85
CA ALA A 153 9.87 -36.25 4.02
C ALA A 153 10.73 -36.57 5.25
N GLY A 154 10.86 -35.59 6.15
CA GLY A 154 11.61 -35.70 7.39
C GLY A 154 11.10 -36.80 8.31
N ASN A 155 9.78 -37.04 8.32
CA ASN A 155 9.13 -38.11 9.07
C ASN A 155 7.84 -38.56 8.36
N LEU A 156 7.17 -39.55 8.95
CA LEU A 156 5.97 -40.16 8.37
C LEU A 156 4.80 -39.17 8.31
N ASP A 157 4.63 -38.33 9.33
CA ASP A 157 3.47 -37.44 9.42
C ASP A 157 3.56 -36.29 8.41
N ARG A 158 4.75 -35.73 8.20
CA ARG A 158 5.01 -34.80 7.09
C ARG A 158 4.80 -35.45 5.73
N GLY A 159 5.19 -36.71 5.58
CA GLY A 159 4.89 -37.50 4.38
C GLY A 159 3.39 -37.65 4.12
N LYS A 160 2.59 -37.95 5.15
CA LYS A 160 1.12 -38.03 5.05
C LYS A 160 0.51 -36.67 4.69
N GLN A 161 0.98 -35.59 5.31
CA GLN A 161 0.50 -34.22 5.05
C GLN A 161 0.68 -33.84 3.58
N LEU A 162 1.88 -34.02 3.03
CA LEU A 162 2.16 -33.74 1.62
C LEU A 162 1.36 -34.66 0.67
N LEU A 163 1.21 -35.94 1.01
CA LEU A 163 0.37 -36.85 0.23
C LEU A 163 -1.10 -36.39 0.21
N GLN A 164 -1.64 -35.96 1.34
CA GLN A 164 -3.03 -35.49 1.43
C GLN A 164 -3.25 -34.24 0.57
N ILE A 165 -2.30 -33.30 0.56
CA ILE A 165 -2.31 -32.14 -0.34
C ILE A 165 -2.36 -32.57 -1.81
N ALA A 166 -1.50 -33.51 -2.21
CA ALA A 166 -1.50 -34.05 -3.58
C ALA A 166 -2.85 -34.69 -3.95
N LEU A 167 -3.42 -35.52 -3.07
CA LEU A 167 -4.71 -36.17 -3.29
C LEU A 167 -5.86 -35.17 -3.45
N GLN A 168 -5.85 -34.06 -2.69
CA GLN A 168 -6.84 -32.98 -2.80
C GLN A 168 -6.80 -32.26 -4.16
N ARG A 169 -5.65 -32.26 -4.84
CA ARG A 169 -5.47 -31.67 -6.18
C ARG A 169 -5.57 -32.68 -7.33
N GLY A 170 -6.14 -33.85 -7.07
CA GLY A 170 -6.46 -34.82 -8.11
C GLY A 170 -5.32 -35.77 -8.49
N PHE A 171 -4.18 -35.74 -7.78
CA PHE A 171 -3.07 -36.68 -7.96
C PHE A 171 -3.37 -38.03 -7.29
N ARG A 172 -4.46 -38.69 -7.71
CA ARG A 172 -5.06 -39.86 -7.04
C ARG A 172 -4.14 -41.09 -7.01
N GLU A 173 -3.17 -41.18 -7.92
CA GLU A 173 -2.21 -42.28 -8.00
C GLU A 173 -0.93 -42.03 -7.16
N SER A 174 -0.94 -40.96 -6.36
CA SER A 174 0.16 -40.64 -5.44
C SER A 174 0.21 -41.61 -4.27
N GLY A 175 1.40 -41.84 -3.73
CA GLY A 175 1.59 -42.78 -2.61
C GLY A 175 2.83 -42.53 -1.77
N LEU A 176 2.91 -43.25 -0.66
CA LEU A 176 4.03 -43.22 0.27
C LEU A 176 4.85 -44.50 0.17
N VAL A 177 6.17 -44.35 0.07
CA VAL A 177 7.14 -45.45 0.22
C VAL A 177 7.87 -45.22 1.53
N VAL A 178 7.64 -46.10 2.51
CA VAL A 178 8.19 -46.00 3.87
C VAL A 178 9.20 -47.10 4.08
N THR A 179 10.41 -46.73 4.50
CA THR A 179 11.52 -47.62 4.85
C THR A 179 12.10 -47.18 6.20
N ALA A 180 12.93 -48.01 6.82
CA ALA A 180 13.55 -47.70 8.12
C ALA A 180 14.37 -46.39 8.11
N SER A 181 14.92 -46.00 6.96
CA SER A 181 15.77 -44.83 6.80
C SER A 181 15.18 -43.72 5.92
N ARG A 182 13.96 -43.89 5.39
CA ARG A 182 13.39 -42.90 4.46
C ARG A 182 11.88 -43.01 4.35
N VAL A 183 11.22 -41.86 4.35
CA VAL A 183 9.84 -41.68 3.91
C VAL A 183 9.87 -40.91 2.59
N THR A 184 9.28 -41.48 1.53
CA THR A 184 9.22 -40.84 0.21
C THR A 184 7.78 -40.72 -0.25
N VAL A 185 7.36 -39.51 -0.57
CA VAL A 185 6.09 -39.21 -1.24
C VAL A 185 6.32 -39.23 -2.74
N ALA A 186 5.59 -40.07 -3.45
CA ALA A 186 5.58 -40.11 -4.90
C ALA A 186 4.29 -39.46 -5.40
N ILE A 187 4.40 -38.25 -5.96
CA ILE A 187 3.28 -37.49 -6.53
C ILE A 187 3.17 -37.80 -8.01
N ARG A 188 2.00 -38.28 -8.44
CA ARG A 188 1.75 -38.84 -9.78
C ARG A 188 0.36 -38.46 -10.28
N SER A 189 0.23 -38.24 -11.57
CA SER A 189 -1.04 -37.93 -12.23
C SER A 189 -1.30 -38.85 -13.43
N TYR A 190 -1.45 -40.16 -13.22
CA TYR A 190 -1.59 -41.11 -14.32
C TYR A 190 -2.88 -40.91 -15.12
N SER A 191 -3.90 -40.25 -14.54
CA SER A 191 -5.13 -39.87 -15.24
C SER A 191 -4.94 -39.09 -16.55
N LEU A 192 -3.81 -38.38 -16.72
CA LEU A 192 -3.52 -37.65 -17.94
C LEU A 192 -2.70 -38.46 -18.95
N ALA A 193 -2.14 -39.61 -18.58
CA ALA A 193 -1.24 -40.37 -19.45
C ALA A 193 -1.94 -40.85 -20.73
N LEU A 194 -1.20 -40.82 -21.84
CA LEU A 194 -1.62 -41.36 -23.13
C LEU A 194 -0.50 -42.22 -23.68
N VAL A 195 -0.82 -43.40 -24.22
CA VAL A 195 0.14 -44.27 -24.92
C VAL A 195 -0.58 -44.88 -26.13
N ILE A 196 -0.11 -44.52 -27.32
CA ILE A 196 -0.66 -45.00 -28.60
C ILE A 196 0.42 -45.73 -29.38
N PRO A 197 0.18 -46.98 -29.82
CA PRO A 197 1.10 -47.67 -30.72
C PRO A 197 1.09 -47.00 -32.09
N LEU A 198 2.28 -46.77 -32.65
CA LEU A 198 2.49 -46.20 -33.98
C LEU A 198 3.34 -47.14 -34.83
N MET A 199 2.95 -47.32 -36.09
CA MET A 199 3.81 -47.95 -37.10
C MET A 199 4.11 -46.96 -38.22
N ARG A 200 5.32 -47.03 -38.78
CA ARG A 200 5.73 -46.21 -39.94
C ARG A 200 4.95 -46.57 -41.20
N SER A 201 4.67 -47.86 -41.38
CA SER A 201 3.97 -48.40 -42.54
C SER A 201 3.22 -49.67 -42.17
N GLY A 202 2.27 -50.05 -43.01
CA GLY A 202 1.43 -51.24 -42.81
C GLY A 202 0.08 -50.92 -42.16
N PRO A 203 -0.68 -51.94 -41.73
CA PRO A 203 -2.09 -51.77 -41.34
C PRO A 203 -2.32 -50.90 -40.09
N TRP A 204 -1.27 -50.59 -39.32
CA TRP A 204 -1.32 -49.73 -38.14
C TRP A 204 -0.67 -48.35 -38.36
N GLN A 205 -0.38 -47.99 -39.62
CA GLN A 205 0.01 -46.63 -39.97
C GLN A 205 -1.20 -45.70 -39.77
N LEU A 206 -1.00 -44.64 -39.01
CA LEU A 206 -2.06 -43.66 -38.76
C LEU A 206 -2.17 -42.68 -39.93
N SER A 207 -3.39 -42.23 -40.22
CA SER A 207 -3.59 -41.12 -41.15
C SER A 207 -3.00 -39.84 -40.55
N THR A 208 -2.53 -38.94 -41.42
CA THR A 208 -2.05 -37.61 -41.02
C THR A 208 -3.11 -36.82 -40.24
N GLU A 209 -4.38 -36.99 -40.60
CA GLU A 209 -5.51 -36.38 -39.87
C GLU A 209 -5.61 -36.89 -38.43
N TYR A 210 -5.50 -38.21 -38.22
CA TYR A 210 -5.55 -38.77 -36.88
C TYR A 210 -4.30 -38.41 -36.05
N LEU A 211 -3.12 -38.39 -36.68
CA LEU A 211 -1.89 -37.93 -36.03
C LEU A 211 -1.98 -36.46 -35.59
N SER A 212 -2.57 -35.59 -36.43
CA SER A 212 -2.85 -34.19 -36.08
C SER A 212 -3.72 -34.08 -34.83
N LYS A 213 -4.78 -34.89 -34.74
CA LYS A 213 -5.65 -34.93 -33.55
C LYS A 213 -4.94 -35.49 -32.32
N LEU A 214 -4.06 -36.47 -32.48
CA LEU A 214 -3.24 -36.98 -31.38
C LEU A 214 -2.26 -35.94 -30.84
N VAL A 215 -1.58 -35.19 -31.72
CA VAL A 215 -0.69 -34.10 -31.31
C VAL A 215 -1.46 -33.04 -30.55
N TYR A 216 -2.64 -32.65 -31.05
CA TYR A 216 -3.53 -31.73 -30.35
C TYR A 216 -3.90 -32.23 -28.95
N GLU A 217 -4.35 -33.49 -28.82
CA GLU A 217 -4.73 -34.10 -27.55
C GLU A 217 -3.55 -34.17 -26.55
N CYS A 218 -2.34 -34.48 -27.03
CA CYS A 218 -1.13 -34.47 -26.18
C CYS A 218 -0.79 -33.05 -25.68
N ASN A 219 -0.93 -32.03 -26.54
CA ASN A 219 -0.69 -30.64 -26.17
C ASN A 219 -1.74 -30.14 -25.16
N ASP A 220 -3.01 -30.52 -25.33
CA ASP A 220 -4.10 -30.20 -24.38
C ASP A 220 -3.85 -30.84 -23.00
N ARG A 221 -3.42 -32.11 -22.98
CA ARG A 221 -3.01 -32.80 -21.75
C ARG A 221 -1.81 -32.18 -21.07
N LEU A 222 -0.85 -31.65 -21.84
CA LEU A 222 0.31 -30.93 -21.31
C LEU A 222 -0.11 -29.62 -20.61
N GLU A 223 -1.03 -28.86 -21.21
CA GLU A 223 -1.59 -27.65 -20.59
C GLU A 223 -2.31 -27.95 -19.27
N GLU A 224 -3.20 -28.94 -19.28
CA GLU A 224 -3.91 -29.36 -18.06
C GLU A 224 -2.94 -29.87 -16.99
N ASN A 225 -1.86 -30.54 -17.39
CA ASN A 225 -0.80 -30.94 -16.48
C ASN A 225 -0.07 -29.74 -15.84
N TRP A 226 0.24 -28.69 -16.60
CA TRP A 226 0.83 -27.46 -16.05
C TRP A 226 -0.12 -26.76 -15.08
N LYS A 227 -1.41 -26.67 -15.40
CA LYS A 227 -2.42 -26.13 -14.48
C LYS A 227 -2.46 -26.89 -13.14
N ARG A 228 -2.34 -28.22 -13.17
CA ARG A 228 -2.26 -29.04 -11.94
C ARG A 228 -0.98 -28.80 -11.14
N LEU A 229 0.14 -28.49 -11.79
CA LEU A 229 1.38 -28.09 -11.11
C LEU A 229 1.19 -26.78 -10.35
N ASP A 230 0.58 -25.79 -10.98
CA ASP A 230 0.29 -24.48 -10.36
C ASP A 230 -0.65 -24.61 -9.16
N ASP A 231 -1.73 -25.38 -9.32
CA ASP A 231 -2.70 -25.64 -8.26
C ASP A 231 -2.09 -26.39 -7.06
N LEU A 232 -1.17 -27.33 -7.32
CA LEU A 232 -0.42 -28.04 -6.29
C LEU A 232 0.53 -27.10 -5.55
N ALA A 233 1.30 -26.28 -6.28
CA ALA A 233 2.19 -25.29 -5.70
C ALA A 233 1.43 -24.30 -4.81
N GLU A 234 0.25 -23.85 -5.24
CA GLU A 234 -0.59 -22.95 -4.45
C GLU A 234 -1.09 -23.61 -3.15
N LEU A 235 -1.55 -24.86 -3.21
CA LEU A 235 -2.02 -25.54 -2.00
C LEU A 235 -0.87 -25.84 -1.03
N ILE A 236 0.29 -26.26 -1.53
CA ILE A 236 1.50 -26.43 -0.71
C ILE A 236 1.86 -25.13 0.00
N ARG A 237 1.87 -24.01 -0.74
CA ARG A 237 2.15 -22.68 -0.18
C ARG A 237 1.17 -22.30 0.94
N LYS A 238 -0.12 -22.63 0.78
CA LYS A 238 -1.16 -22.31 1.76
C LYS A 238 -1.15 -23.22 2.99
N THR A 239 -0.76 -24.48 2.84
CA THR A 239 -0.88 -25.49 3.89
C THR A 239 0.42 -25.75 4.65
N LEU A 240 1.57 -25.68 3.97
CA LEU A 240 2.87 -26.01 4.57
C LEU A 240 3.69 -24.77 4.92
N PHE A 241 3.18 -23.57 4.65
CA PHE A 241 3.88 -22.34 4.96
C PHE A 241 2.97 -21.32 5.61
N THR A 242 3.57 -20.53 6.50
CA THR A 242 2.98 -19.32 7.07
C THR A 242 3.63 -18.10 6.44
N LEU A 243 2.81 -17.10 6.12
CA LEU A 243 3.31 -15.76 5.82
C LEU A 243 3.82 -15.17 7.14
N GLU A 244 5.13 -15.00 7.27
CA GLU A 244 5.67 -14.17 8.35
C GLU A 244 5.15 -12.74 8.18
N ARG A 245 4.23 -12.35 9.07
CA ARG A 245 3.73 -10.97 9.15
C ARG A 245 4.82 -10.06 9.68
N LEU A 246 4.77 -8.79 9.30
CA LEU A 246 5.56 -7.76 9.97
C LEU A 246 5.22 -7.76 11.47
N PRO A 247 6.21 -7.60 12.36
CA PRO A 247 5.97 -7.55 13.80
C PRO A 247 4.96 -6.44 14.15
N ASN A 248 4.15 -6.68 15.17
CA ASN A 248 3.16 -5.70 15.61
C ASN A 248 3.86 -4.49 16.22
N MET A 249 3.56 -3.28 15.75
CA MET A 249 4.08 -2.06 16.36
C MET A 249 3.30 -1.67 17.62
N SER A 250 3.97 -1.43 18.74
CA SER A 250 3.31 -0.89 19.94
C SER A 250 3.88 0.48 20.31
N ILE A 251 3.04 1.33 20.88
CA ILE A 251 3.47 2.62 21.43
C ILE A 251 4.16 2.33 22.77
N THR A 252 5.43 2.68 22.89
CA THR A 252 6.19 2.56 24.14
C THR A 252 6.19 3.84 24.93
N ASN A 253 6.07 4.98 24.26
CA ASN A 253 6.10 6.29 24.90
C ASN A 253 5.22 7.29 24.17
N PHE A 254 4.58 8.18 24.94
CA PHE A 254 3.72 9.26 24.47
C PHE A 254 4.13 10.53 25.21
N HIS A 255 4.56 11.55 24.48
CA HIS A 255 5.00 12.82 25.06
C HIS A 255 4.23 13.98 24.43
N GLU A 256 3.45 14.71 25.22
CA GLU A 256 2.77 15.92 24.74
C GLU A 256 3.79 17.01 24.38
N LEU A 257 3.58 17.68 23.26
CA LEU A 257 4.40 18.80 22.81
C LEU A 257 3.61 20.11 22.95
N PRO A 258 4.30 21.26 23.07
CA PRO A 258 3.64 22.56 23.14
C PRO A 258 2.72 22.77 21.93
N ASN A 259 1.58 23.45 22.14
CA ASN A 259 0.61 23.67 21.08
C ASN A 259 1.12 24.69 20.05
N LEU A 260 1.12 24.31 18.77
CA LEU A 260 1.45 25.20 17.66
C LEU A 260 0.30 26.17 17.33
N ASN A 261 -0.95 25.77 17.57
CA ASN A 261 -2.17 26.52 17.22
C ASN A 261 -2.22 26.96 15.74
N LEU A 262 -1.83 26.06 14.83
CA LEU A 262 -1.93 26.22 13.39
C LEU A 262 -2.47 24.92 12.78
N TRP A 263 -3.35 25.03 11.78
CA TRP A 263 -3.80 23.91 10.95
C TRP A 263 -3.49 24.19 9.49
N GLY A 264 -3.33 23.12 8.69
CA GLY A 264 -2.90 23.25 7.29
C GLY A 264 -1.50 23.85 7.15
N HIS A 265 -0.64 23.69 8.15
CA HIS A 265 0.79 23.93 8.03
C HIS A 265 1.47 22.68 7.47
N THR A 266 2.74 22.78 7.09
CA THR A 266 3.57 21.62 6.74
C THR A 266 4.81 21.63 7.62
N CYS A 267 5.28 20.44 8.02
CA CYS A 267 6.45 20.30 8.88
C CYS A 267 7.53 19.45 8.23
N VAL A 268 8.78 19.75 8.57
CA VAL A 268 9.93 18.88 8.30
C VAL A 268 10.77 18.72 9.56
N THR A 269 11.62 17.70 9.57
CA THR A 269 12.58 17.45 10.65
C THR A 269 13.99 17.69 10.15
N ALA A 270 14.78 18.44 10.91
CA ALA A 270 16.18 18.71 10.60
C ALA A 270 17.05 18.28 11.78
N THR A 271 18.14 17.56 11.50
CA THR A 271 19.12 17.15 12.50
C THR A 271 20.38 17.99 12.37
N SER A 272 20.98 18.35 13.50
CA SER A 272 22.27 19.05 13.56
C SER A 272 23.19 18.36 14.54
N SER A 273 24.44 18.14 14.14
CA SER A 273 25.48 17.56 14.99
C SER A 273 26.45 18.65 15.44
N ASN A 274 26.51 18.89 16.75
CA ASN A 274 27.48 19.80 17.36
C ASN A 274 28.33 19.02 18.39
N ASP A 275 29.36 19.66 18.97
CA ASP A 275 30.22 19.04 20.01
C ASP A 275 29.44 18.49 21.22
N SER A 276 28.24 19.03 21.48
CA SER A 276 27.32 18.61 22.54
C SER A 276 26.40 17.44 22.19
N GLY A 277 26.49 16.89 20.98
CA GLY A 277 25.64 15.80 20.48
C GLY A 277 24.69 16.22 19.34
N ILE A 278 23.75 15.33 19.00
CA ILE A 278 22.81 15.50 17.90
C ILE A 278 21.51 16.14 18.43
N THR A 279 21.15 17.30 17.90
CA THR A 279 19.85 17.95 18.15
C THR A 279 18.89 17.70 16.99
N THR A 280 17.60 17.63 17.29
CA THR A 280 16.55 17.48 16.26
C THR A 280 15.58 18.63 16.35
N ASP A 281 15.35 19.32 15.23
CA ASP A 281 14.42 20.44 15.13
C ASP A 281 13.21 20.03 14.28
N ILE A 282 12.01 20.26 14.81
CA ILE A 282 10.78 20.24 14.03
C ILE A 282 10.54 21.67 13.53
N ILE A 283 10.42 21.85 12.21
CA ILE A 283 10.25 23.15 11.59
C ILE A 283 8.88 23.18 10.89
N ALA A 284 8.02 24.12 11.29
CA ALA A 284 6.67 24.30 10.77
C ALA A 284 6.58 25.55 9.88
N PHE A 285 6.01 25.38 8.69
CA PHE A 285 5.85 26.44 7.69
C PHE A 285 4.38 26.76 7.45
N GLY A 286 4.05 28.04 7.46
CA GLY A 286 2.72 28.53 7.10
C GLY A 286 1.62 28.04 8.04
N GLY A 287 0.44 27.79 7.48
CA GLY A 287 -0.77 27.40 8.20
C GLY A 287 -1.65 28.57 8.58
N TYR A 288 -2.86 28.27 9.08
CA TYR A 288 -3.83 29.24 9.54
C TYR A 288 -4.08 29.08 11.03
N GLY A 289 -4.07 30.17 11.78
CA GLY A 289 -4.36 30.14 13.21
C GLY A 289 -3.78 31.33 13.95
N THR A 290 -3.55 31.15 15.25
CA THR A 290 -2.99 32.19 16.13
C THR A 290 -1.48 32.04 16.32
N GLY A 291 -0.93 30.87 16.03
CA GLY A 291 0.45 30.52 16.33
C GLY A 291 0.70 30.20 17.81
N PRO A 292 1.93 29.78 18.15
CA PRO A 292 2.35 29.48 19.50
C PRO A 292 2.61 30.80 20.23
N SER A 293 1.99 31.01 21.39
CA SER A 293 2.07 32.22 22.25
C SER A 293 1.09 33.36 21.91
N THR A 294 -0.09 33.32 22.55
CA THR A 294 -0.54 34.48 23.33
C THR A 294 -1.18 33.99 24.63
N PRO A 295 -0.53 34.15 25.80
CA PRO A 295 -1.27 34.25 27.05
C PRO A 295 -2.16 35.50 26.96
N LEU A 296 -3.42 35.37 27.37
CA LEU A 296 -4.40 36.44 27.37
C LEU A 296 -3.99 37.54 28.37
N LEU A 297 -3.12 38.47 27.95
CA LEU A 297 -2.96 39.76 28.60
C LEU A 297 -3.61 40.83 27.71
N GLY A 298 -4.84 41.23 28.07
CA GLY A 298 -5.58 42.30 27.41
C GLY A 298 -6.83 41.82 26.68
N ASN A 299 -7.89 42.65 26.70
CA ASN A 299 -9.25 42.34 26.24
C ASN A 299 -9.42 42.21 24.70
N ALA A 300 -8.36 41.90 23.94
CA ALA A 300 -8.43 41.66 22.49
C ALA A 300 -7.71 40.35 22.14
N LEU A 301 -8.48 39.36 21.68
CA LEU A 301 -7.92 38.12 21.12
C LEU A 301 -7.28 38.40 19.75
N PRO A 302 -6.05 37.91 19.48
CA PRO A 302 -5.52 37.91 18.12
C PRO A 302 -6.47 37.15 17.18
N GLY A 303 -6.85 37.79 16.08
CA GLY A 303 -7.61 37.12 15.02
C GLY A 303 -6.75 36.05 14.34
N ALA A 304 -7.32 34.88 14.08
CA ALA A 304 -6.62 33.83 13.34
C ALA A 304 -6.31 34.30 11.92
N ALA A 305 -5.08 34.07 11.47
CA ALA A 305 -4.59 34.49 10.17
C ALA A 305 -3.66 33.43 9.56
N ARG A 306 -3.38 33.56 8.26
CA ARG A 306 -2.32 32.78 7.63
C ARG A 306 -0.98 33.26 8.13
N SER A 307 -0.12 32.33 8.53
CA SER A 307 1.21 32.62 9.05
C SER A 307 2.22 32.79 7.92
N SER A 308 3.02 33.85 7.96
CA SER A 308 4.30 33.98 7.23
C SER A 308 5.50 33.69 8.14
N ARG A 309 5.26 33.16 9.34
CA ARG A 309 6.31 32.86 10.32
C ARG A 309 6.71 31.40 10.19
N VAL A 310 7.98 31.15 10.47
CA VAL A 310 8.54 29.79 10.56
C VAL A 310 8.74 29.50 12.03
N TYR A 311 8.10 28.44 12.51
CA TYR A 311 8.22 28.04 13.91
C TYR A 311 9.12 26.83 14.01
N ARG A 312 9.94 26.78 15.06
CA ARG A 312 10.79 25.63 15.39
C ARG A 312 10.50 25.14 16.80
N LEU A 313 10.59 23.84 16.98
CA LEU A 313 10.61 23.18 18.28
C LEU A 313 11.84 22.28 18.33
N ARG A 314 12.76 22.55 19.25
CA ARG A 314 14.02 21.82 19.36
C ARG A 314 13.92 20.69 20.37
N GLN A 315 14.52 19.57 20.03
CA GLN A 315 14.92 18.51 20.96
C GLN A 315 16.43 18.59 21.16
N SER A 316 16.86 18.75 22.41
CA SER A 316 18.27 18.70 22.78
C SER A 316 18.84 17.29 22.69
N ALA A 317 20.17 17.17 22.73
CA ALA A 317 20.86 15.89 22.55
C ALA A 317 20.57 14.86 23.66
N ASP A 318 20.10 15.31 24.82
CA ASP A 318 19.60 14.48 25.92
C ASP A 318 18.15 14.00 25.72
N GLY A 319 17.50 14.39 24.63
CA GLY A 319 16.15 13.98 24.26
C GLY A 319 15.04 14.86 24.84
N VAL A 320 15.37 15.97 25.49
CA VAL A 320 14.39 16.90 26.08
C VAL A 320 13.87 17.88 25.02
N TRP A 321 12.54 18.07 24.99
CA TRP A 321 11.91 19.06 24.11
C TRP A 321 11.82 20.44 24.75
N ASP A 322 11.98 21.48 23.94
CA ASP A 322 11.67 22.85 24.31
C ASP A 322 10.21 22.96 24.80
N GLN A 323 9.98 23.83 25.79
CA GLN A 323 8.66 24.03 26.40
C GLN A 323 7.75 24.96 25.57
N SER A 324 8.29 25.58 24.52
CA SER A 324 7.55 26.47 23.63
C SER A 324 8.17 26.47 22.25
N TRP A 325 7.34 26.61 21.22
CA TRP A 325 7.82 26.92 19.88
C TRP A 325 8.49 28.29 19.84
N THR A 326 9.59 28.38 19.12
CA THR A 326 10.29 29.65 18.85
C THR A 326 10.18 30.01 17.38
N GLU A 327 10.18 31.31 17.06
CA GLU A 327 10.22 31.75 15.67
C GLU A 327 11.67 31.61 15.15
N ALA A 328 11.85 30.90 14.03
CA ALA A 328 13.16 30.76 13.42
C ALA A 328 13.59 32.11 12.82
N PRO A 329 14.79 32.62 13.13
CA PRO A 329 15.24 33.90 12.59
C PRO A 329 15.41 33.81 11.08
N LEU A 330 14.78 34.73 10.37
CA LEU A 330 14.83 34.82 8.91
C LEU A 330 15.66 36.01 8.49
N MET A 331 16.52 35.82 7.49
CA MET A 331 17.23 36.89 6.80
C MET A 331 17.07 36.71 5.30
N ARG A 332 17.27 37.81 4.57
CA ARG A 332 17.37 37.72 3.11
C ARG A 332 18.71 37.06 2.78
N GLY A 333 18.63 35.89 2.14
CA GLY A 333 19.81 35.11 1.77
C GLY A 333 20.69 35.81 0.74
N ASP A 334 21.92 35.32 0.60
CA ASP A 334 22.87 35.74 -0.43
C ASP A 334 23.09 34.58 -1.43
N THR A 335 23.35 34.91 -2.69
CA THR A 335 23.58 33.92 -3.74
C THR A 335 24.93 34.13 -4.38
N LYS A 336 25.76 33.08 -4.42
CA LYS A 336 27.02 33.12 -5.15
C LYS A 336 26.74 32.81 -6.62
N ASN A 337 26.94 33.80 -7.50
CA ASN A 337 26.65 33.68 -8.94
C ASN A 337 25.19 33.26 -9.24
N GLY A 338 24.21 33.72 -8.45
CA GLY A 338 22.80 33.36 -8.60
C GLY A 338 22.49 31.89 -8.28
N ARG A 339 23.36 31.21 -7.52
CA ARG A 339 23.17 29.83 -7.10
C ARG A 339 23.23 29.65 -5.59
N VAL A 340 22.45 28.69 -5.11
CA VAL A 340 22.42 28.21 -3.72
C VAL A 340 22.51 26.69 -3.75
N ARG A 341 23.49 26.12 -3.07
CA ARG A 341 23.79 24.67 -3.09
C ARG A 341 23.95 24.08 -4.51
N GLY A 342 24.34 24.91 -5.46
CA GLY A 342 24.50 24.53 -6.87
C GLY A 342 23.24 24.66 -7.71
N LEU A 343 22.08 25.00 -7.15
CA LEU A 343 20.83 25.25 -7.87
C LEU A 343 20.67 26.74 -8.18
N LEU A 344 20.13 27.07 -9.36
CA LEU A 344 19.80 28.46 -9.72
C LEU A 344 18.64 28.96 -8.87
N ALA A 345 18.86 30.02 -8.11
CA ALA A 345 17.86 30.55 -7.20
C ALA A 345 18.09 32.05 -6.92
N GLU A 346 17.03 32.75 -6.53
CA GLU A 346 17.07 34.15 -6.08
C GLU A 346 16.49 34.28 -4.67
N PRO A 347 17.04 35.15 -3.79
CA PRO A 347 16.50 35.34 -2.44
C PRO A 347 15.12 35.99 -2.47
N ILE A 348 14.19 35.45 -1.68
CA ILE A 348 12.81 35.96 -1.57
C ILE A 348 12.36 36.12 -0.12
N ASP A 349 11.32 36.92 0.07
CA ASP A 349 10.59 37.00 1.33
C ASP A 349 9.47 35.95 1.34
N TRP A 350 9.39 35.16 2.41
CA TRP A 350 8.35 34.14 2.56
C TRP A 350 6.98 34.77 2.83
N SER A 351 6.00 34.40 2.03
CA SER A 351 4.64 34.94 2.13
C SER A 351 3.72 34.07 2.98
N ALA A 352 2.79 34.71 3.71
CA ALA A 352 1.75 34.03 4.47
C ALA A 352 0.91 33.08 3.61
N ARG A 353 0.83 31.81 4.00
CA ARG A 353 0.10 30.78 3.26
C ARG A 353 -0.35 29.62 4.13
N GLU A 354 -1.30 28.82 3.63
CA GLU A 354 -1.70 27.55 4.22
C GLU A 354 -1.79 26.46 3.14
N ARG A 355 -1.75 25.20 3.57
CA ARG A 355 -1.92 23.98 2.77
C ARG A 355 -0.93 23.87 1.60
N SER A 356 0.28 24.37 1.82
CA SER A 356 1.47 24.03 1.03
C SER A 356 1.99 22.65 1.44
N ALA A 357 2.73 22.00 0.57
CA ALA A 357 3.45 20.78 0.90
C ALA A 357 4.95 21.04 1.02
N SER A 358 5.64 20.26 1.84
CA SER A 358 7.09 20.28 1.96
C SER A 358 7.69 18.88 1.90
N CYS A 359 8.92 18.78 1.42
CA CYS A 359 9.70 17.55 1.48
C CYS A 359 11.19 17.86 1.66
N ILE A 360 11.94 16.86 2.09
CA ILE A 360 13.41 16.89 2.11
C ILE A 360 13.93 16.03 0.96
N LEU A 361 14.79 16.63 0.14
CA LEU A 361 15.64 15.93 -0.82
C LEU A 361 17.09 16.01 -0.34
N GLN A 362 17.90 15.03 -0.70
CA GLN A 362 19.31 14.93 -0.33
C GLN A 362 20.21 15.07 -1.56
N GLN A 363 21.24 15.89 -1.42
CA GLN A 363 22.27 16.05 -2.42
C GLN A 363 23.58 15.46 -1.90
N THR A 364 24.12 14.46 -2.59
CA THR A 364 25.46 13.94 -2.32
C THR A 364 26.51 14.84 -2.96
N THR A 365 27.38 15.41 -2.15
CA THR A 365 28.52 16.20 -2.62
C THR A 365 29.69 15.30 -3.03
N HIS A 366 30.70 15.87 -3.70
CA HIS A 366 31.91 15.13 -4.11
C HIS A 366 32.70 14.50 -2.95
N ASN A 367 32.47 14.95 -1.71
CA ASN A 367 33.10 14.41 -0.51
C ASN A 367 32.23 13.35 0.20
N GLU A 368 31.22 12.80 -0.50
CA GLU A 368 30.24 11.85 0.02
C GLU A 368 29.37 12.38 1.19
N THR A 369 29.47 13.66 1.53
CA THR A 369 28.56 14.28 2.48
C THR A 369 27.22 14.56 1.81
N THR A 370 26.14 14.04 2.41
CA THR A 370 24.77 14.34 2.00
C THR A 370 24.30 15.63 2.67
N THR A 371 23.70 16.52 1.89
CA THR A 371 23.07 17.75 2.41
C THR A 371 21.57 17.67 2.19
N ASP A 372 20.80 17.89 3.25
CA ASP A 372 19.35 17.99 3.20
C ASP A 372 18.92 19.34 2.60
N LEU A 373 18.04 19.30 1.61
CA LEU A 373 17.45 20.42 0.91
C LEU A 373 15.94 20.41 1.16
N ILE A 374 15.43 21.44 1.82
CA ILE A 374 14.00 21.56 2.17
C ILE A 374 13.28 22.29 1.04
N PHE A 375 12.39 21.58 0.35
CA PHE A 375 11.55 22.14 -0.70
C PHE A 375 10.13 22.39 -0.20
N LEU A 376 9.54 23.49 -0.64
CA LEU A 376 8.17 23.89 -0.39
C LEU A 376 7.47 24.15 -1.73
N PHE A 377 6.26 23.65 -1.89
CA PHE A 377 5.46 23.90 -3.09
C PHE A 377 4.04 24.39 -2.76
N GLY A 378 3.61 25.41 -3.51
CA GLY A 378 2.23 25.86 -3.59
C GLY A 378 1.60 26.34 -2.27
N GLY A 379 0.33 25.99 -2.08
CA GLY A 379 -0.53 26.50 -1.00
C GLY A 379 -1.40 27.65 -1.47
N ARG A 380 -2.00 28.40 -0.53
CA ARG A 380 -2.84 29.57 -0.86
C ARG A 380 -2.66 30.73 0.11
N LYS A 381 -2.75 31.96 -0.42
CA LYS A 381 -2.70 33.23 0.36
C LYS A 381 -4.09 33.68 0.82
N SER A 382 -5.11 33.32 0.06
CA SER A 382 -6.51 33.61 0.32
C SER A 382 -7.35 32.41 -0.16
N PRO A 383 -8.64 32.31 0.21
CA PRO A 383 -9.53 31.29 -0.36
C PRO A 383 -9.54 31.28 -1.91
N GLY A 384 -9.29 32.44 -2.53
CA GLY A 384 -9.29 32.67 -3.97
C GLY A 384 -7.91 32.79 -4.61
N THR A 385 -6.80 32.47 -3.91
CA THR A 385 -5.45 32.76 -4.42
C THR A 385 -4.50 31.59 -4.19
N PRO A 386 -4.51 30.57 -5.09
CA PRO A 386 -3.56 29.47 -5.10
C PRO A 386 -2.15 29.95 -5.49
N LEU A 387 -1.14 29.16 -5.15
CA LEU A 387 0.26 29.39 -5.48
C LEU A 387 0.84 28.18 -6.21
N SER A 388 1.85 28.42 -7.06
CA SER A 388 2.60 27.41 -7.84
C SER A 388 4.12 27.58 -7.69
N ASP A 389 4.56 28.35 -6.69
CA ASP A 389 5.97 28.60 -6.44
C ASP A 389 6.64 27.37 -5.83
N LEU A 390 7.79 26.98 -6.40
CA LEU A 390 8.73 26.04 -5.78
C LEU A 390 9.83 26.84 -5.08
N ILE A 391 9.92 26.66 -3.77
CA ILE A 391 10.81 27.42 -2.89
C ILE A 391 11.79 26.48 -2.22
N LEU A 392 13.06 26.88 -2.18
CA LEU A 392 14.09 26.25 -1.38
C LEU A 392 14.21 27.00 -0.04
N PHE A 393 14.18 26.27 1.06
CA PHE A 393 14.47 26.79 2.39
C PHE A 393 15.84 26.28 2.87
N GLU A 394 16.76 27.21 3.08
CA GLU A 394 18.06 26.90 3.70
C GLU A 394 17.95 27.08 5.20
N TYR A 395 17.90 25.95 5.92
CA TYR A 395 17.83 25.95 7.36
C TYR A 395 19.20 26.11 8.00
N THR A 396 19.31 27.04 8.95
CA THR A 396 20.49 27.20 9.80
C THR A 396 20.04 27.14 11.26
N PRO A 397 20.33 26.05 12.00
CA PRO A 397 19.80 25.81 13.36
C PRO A 397 20.07 26.95 14.35
N ASP A 398 21.26 27.54 14.35
CA ASP A 398 21.65 28.58 15.31
C ASP A 398 21.90 29.94 14.65
N GLY A 399 21.56 30.05 13.37
CA GLY A 399 21.76 31.24 12.55
C GLY A 399 20.50 31.65 11.82
N CYS A 400 20.64 32.56 10.87
CA CYS A 400 19.50 33.05 10.11
C CYS A 400 19.21 32.13 8.93
N SER A 401 18.00 31.61 8.86
CA SER A 401 17.53 30.81 7.73
C SER A 401 17.04 31.72 6.59
N SER A 402 17.05 31.20 5.37
CA SER A 402 16.76 31.98 4.16
C SER A 402 15.87 31.22 3.19
N PHE A 403 15.03 31.96 2.46
CA PHE A 403 14.19 31.43 1.40
C PHE A 403 14.68 31.86 0.03
N TYR A 404 14.62 30.92 -0.92
CA TYR A 404 15.04 31.18 -2.30
C TYR A 404 14.01 30.67 -3.29
N GLN A 405 13.64 31.53 -4.24
CA GLN A 405 12.83 31.14 -5.39
C GLN A 405 13.73 30.44 -6.40
N LEU A 406 13.40 29.19 -6.73
CA LEU A 406 14.16 28.42 -7.71
C LEU A 406 13.87 28.91 -9.14
N LYS A 407 14.90 28.91 -9.98
CA LYS A 407 14.88 29.37 -11.37
C LYS A 407 15.46 28.30 -12.30
N GLY A 408 15.15 28.43 -13.59
CA GLY A 408 15.72 27.53 -14.61
C GLY A 408 15.33 26.07 -14.41
N ILE A 409 14.14 25.81 -13.87
CA ILE A 409 13.61 24.44 -13.70
C ILE A 409 13.16 23.94 -15.07
N ALA A 410 13.68 22.78 -15.48
CA ALA A 410 13.33 22.14 -16.73
C ALA A 410 11.95 21.45 -16.66
N GLY A 411 11.33 21.24 -17.83
CA GLY A 411 10.03 20.60 -17.95
C GLY A 411 8.84 21.52 -17.63
N THR A 412 7.66 20.91 -17.52
CA THR A 412 6.41 21.64 -17.30
C THR A 412 6.09 21.68 -15.80
N PRO A 413 6.08 22.85 -15.15
CA PRO A 413 5.79 22.94 -13.72
C PRO A 413 4.30 22.68 -13.43
N PRO A 414 3.96 22.16 -12.23
CA PRO A 414 2.57 21.98 -11.83
C PRO A 414 1.82 23.31 -11.73
N SER A 415 0.53 23.28 -12.05
CA SER A 415 -0.39 24.42 -11.88
C SER A 415 -0.56 24.84 -10.39
N ALA A 416 -1.03 26.07 -10.16
CA ALA A 416 -1.21 26.62 -8.82
C ALA A 416 -2.28 25.87 -8.02
N ARG A 417 -1.93 25.43 -6.80
CA ARG A 417 -2.75 24.47 -6.04
C ARG A 417 -2.50 24.49 -4.53
N TRP A 418 -3.46 23.98 -3.76
CA TRP A 418 -3.31 23.68 -2.33
C TRP A 418 -3.97 22.34 -1.97
N GLY A 419 -3.64 21.80 -0.80
CA GLY A 419 -4.17 20.49 -0.36
C GLY A 419 -3.64 19.33 -1.21
N HIS A 420 -2.48 19.51 -1.84
CA HIS A 420 -1.69 18.48 -2.50
C HIS A 420 -0.66 17.93 -1.52
N THR A 421 0.00 16.85 -1.89
CA THR A 421 1.18 16.35 -1.16
C THR A 421 2.43 16.48 -2.02
N LEU A 422 3.58 16.56 -1.36
CA LEU A 422 4.91 16.50 -1.95
C LEU A 422 5.72 15.54 -1.08
N THR A 423 6.00 14.34 -1.57
CA THR A 423 6.64 13.28 -0.78
C THR A 423 7.95 12.86 -1.43
N SER A 424 9.01 12.83 -0.63
CA SER A 424 10.32 12.31 -1.06
C SER A 424 10.23 10.80 -1.32
N ILE A 425 10.70 10.34 -2.47
CA ILE A 425 10.76 8.92 -2.85
C ILE A 425 12.19 8.40 -2.70
N SER A 426 13.15 9.18 -3.19
CA SER A 426 14.58 8.92 -3.12
C SER A 426 15.29 10.20 -2.70
N GLY A 427 16.58 10.12 -2.40
CA GLY A 427 17.37 11.32 -2.07
C GLY A 427 17.22 12.42 -3.11
N ASP A 428 17.15 12.09 -4.40
CA ASP A 428 17.13 13.06 -5.50
C ASP A 428 15.74 13.31 -6.12
N ARG A 429 14.66 12.64 -5.66
CA ARG A 429 13.34 12.74 -6.28
C ARG A 429 12.20 12.86 -5.29
N ALA A 430 11.25 13.75 -5.60
CA ALA A 430 9.98 13.88 -4.89
C ALA A 430 8.80 13.70 -5.86
N PHE A 431 7.69 13.21 -5.34
CA PHE A 431 6.44 13.06 -6.06
C PHE A 431 5.43 14.06 -5.53
N LEU A 432 4.78 14.80 -6.43
CA LEU A 432 3.67 15.67 -6.13
C LEU A 432 2.37 15.03 -6.61
N VAL A 433 1.38 14.95 -5.72
CA VAL A 433 0.06 14.42 -6.05
C VAL A 433 -1.08 15.37 -5.70
N GLY A 434 -2.01 15.50 -6.65
CA GLY A 434 -3.32 16.11 -6.51
C GLY A 434 -3.29 17.60 -6.18
N GLY A 435 -4.24 18.01 -5.34
CA GLY A 435 -4.52 19.40 -4.98
C GLY A 435 -5.73 19.97 -5.70
N ARG A 436 -6.11 21.18 -5.27
CA ARG A 436 -7.20 21.95 -5.88
C ARG A 436 -6.80 23.39 -6.10
N ASN A 437 -7.53 24.05 -6.99
CA ASN A 437 -7.54 25.49 -7.14
C ASN A 437 -8.89 26.05 -6.61
N CYS A 438 -9.20 27.30 -6.98
CA CYS A 438 -10.43 27.99 -6.57
C CYS A 438 -11.69 27.28 -7.04
N ASP A 439 -11.68 26.83 -8.28
CA ASP A 439 -12.87 26.43 -9.02
C ASP A 439 -13.02 24.91 -9.06
N SER A 440 -11.90 24.18 -9.19
CA SER A 440 -11.88 22.75 -9.41
C SER A 440 -10.78 22.03 -8.62
N VAL A 441 -10.93 20.70 -8.53
CA VAL A 441 -9.81 19.81 -8.23
C VAL A 441 -8.91 19.78 -9.46
N VAL A 442 -7.60 19.78 -9.22
CA VAL A 442 -6.62 19.95 -10.30
C VAL A 442 -6.48 18.64 -11.08
N GLU A 443 -6.69 18.73 -12.39
CA GLU A 443 -6.64 17.56 -13.30
C GLU A 443 -5.22 17.06 -13.55
N ASP A 444 -4.23 17.96 -13.59
CA ASP A 444 -2.82 17.59 -13.66
C ASP A 444 -2.30 17.13 -12.29
N SER A 445 -2.68 15.90 -11.91
CA SER A 445 -2.51 15.40 -10.55
C SER A 445 -1.17 14.74 -10.24
N PHE A 446 -0.31 14.38 -11.21
CA PHE A 446 0.90 13.59 -10.92
C PHE A 446 2.17 14.21 -11.53
N TYR A 447 3.13 14.55 -10.68
CA TYR A 447 4.42 15.11 -11.09
C TYR A 447 5.58 14.50 -10.31
N ILE A 448 6.72 14.34 -10.97
CA ILE A 448 8.00 14.04 -10.33
C ILE A 448 8.88 15.29 -10.41
N LEU A 449 9.40 15.72 -9.27
CA LEU A 449 10.51 16.65 -9.16
C LEU A 449 11.78 15.84 -9.02
N SER A 450 12.78 16.08 -9.87
CA SER A 450 14.09 15.43 -9.76
C SER A 450 15.23 16.44 -9.74
N ILE A 451 16.26 16.15 -8.95
CA ILE A 451 17.55 16.83 -8.96
C ILE A 451 18.44 16.11 -9.98
N GLN A 452 18.81 16.82 -11.04
CA GLN A 452 19.64 16.28 -12.12
C GLN A 452 21.01 16.95 -12.16
N LYS A 453 22.01 16.23 -12.66
CA LYS A 453 23.35 16.73 -12.95
C LYS A 453 23.55 16.79 -14.46
N ASP A 454 23.92 17.95 -14.99
CA ASP A 454 24.35 18.07 -16.38
C ASP A 454 25.78 17.52 -16.55
N GLY A 455 26.22 17.27 -17.78
CA GLY A 455 27.56 16.77 -18.13
C GLY A 455 28.71 17.64 -17.61
N SER A 456 28.44 18.91 -17.26
CA SER A 456 29.39 19.81 -16.58
C SER A 456 29.31 19.76 -15.03
N SER A 457 28.65 18.76 -14.44
CA SER A 457 28.38 18.61 -13.00
C SER A 457 27.54 19.74 -12.37
N VAL A 458 26.83 20.50 -13.20
CA VAL A 458 25.95 21.58 -12.76
C VAL A 458 24.58 21.00 -12.40
N LEU A 459 24.06 21.36 -11.23
CA LEU A 459 22.75 20.89 -10.79
C LEU A 459 21.63 21.73 -11.39
N PHE A 460 20.56 21.04 -11.78
CA PHE A 460 19.29 21.63 -12.18
C PHE A 460 18.12 20.77 -11.68
N LEU A 461 16.95 21.38 -11.61
CA LEU A 461 15.72 20.69 -11.26
C LEU A 461 14.92 20.41 -12.54
N GLN A 462 14.21 19.30 -12.55
CA GLN A 462 13.31 18.95 -13.64
C GLN A 462 11.97 18.48 -13.09
N TRP A 463 10.90 19.06 -13.63
CA TRP A 463 9.54 18.56 -13.48
C TRP A 463 9.21 17.60 -14.63
N GLU A 464 8.73 16.42 -14.28
CA GLU A 464 8.15 15.47 -15.22
C GLU A 464 6.67 15.29 -14.89
N LYS A 465 5.79 15.70 -15.81
CA LYS A 465 4.35 15.43 -15.73
C LYS A 465 4.09 14.00 -16.17
N LEU A 466 3.29 13.28 -15.40
CA LEU A 466 2.95 11.89 -15.72
C LEU A 466 1.52 11.79 -16.24
N ASP A 467 1.36 11.75 -17.55
CA ASP A 467 0.05 11.66 -18.20
C ASP A 467 -0.55 10.24 -18.17
N ARG A 468 0.23 9.23 -17.76
CA ARG A 468 -0.19 7.81 -17.75
C ARG A 468 -1.29 7.47 -16.74
N PHE A 469 -1.56 8.35 -15.79
CA PHE A 469 -2.52 8.12 -14.71
C PHE A 469 -3.97 8.53 -15.08
N GLY A 470 -4.15 9.25 -16.20
CA GLY A 470 -5.45 9.74 -16.67
C GLY A 470 -6.13 10.75 -15.71
N ASP A 471 -7.31 11.23 -16.10
CA ASP A 471 -8.10 12.21 -15.32
C ASP A 471 -8.79 11.58 -14.09
N THR A 472 -8.62 10.26 -13.86
CA THR A 472 -9.45 9.44 -12.97
C THR A 472 -9.05 9.51 -11.49
N PHE A 473 -7.93 10.14 -11.15
CA PHE A 473 -7.43 10.24 -9.76
C PHE A 473 -7.17 11.68 -9.30
N CYS A 474 -8.10 12.59 -9.59
CA CYS A 474 -8.05 13.95 -9.10
C CYS A 474 -8.53 14.03 -7.64
N ARG A 475 -7.68 14.48 -6.71
CA ARG A 475 -8.06 14.64 -5.29
C ARG A 475 -7.26 15.68 -4.52
N PHE A 476 -7.80 16.20 -3.43
CA PHE A 476 -7.12 17.11 -2.50
C PHE A 476 -7.39 16.74 -1.04
N ASP A 477 -6.61 17.30 -0.10
CA ASP A 477 -6.64 16.97 1.34
C ASP A 477 -6.49 15.45 1.61
N HIS A 478 -5.70 14.78 0.78
CA HIS A 478 -5.29 13.38 0.94
C HIS A 478 -3.95 13.29 1.67
N ALA A 479 -3.61 12.10 2.13
CA ALA A 479 -2.29 11.80 2.68
C ALA A 479 -1.48 10.97 1.68
N SER A 480 -0.16 11.09 1.70
CA SER A 480 0.73 10.22 0.94
C SER A 480 2.01 9.90 1.71
N CYS A 481 2.55 8.72 1.43
CA CYS A 481 3.82 8.29 1.97
C CYS A 481 4.56 7.44 0.94
N ALA A 482 5.88 7.40 1.01
CA ALA A 482 6.69 6.71 0.01
C ALA A 482 7.89 5.98 0.61
N THR A 483 8.36 4.98 -0.13
CA THR A 483 9.67 4.33 -0.01
C THR A 483 10.38 4.45 -1.35
N SER A 484 11.61 3.95 -1.45
CA SER A 484 12.42 4.00 -2.68
C SER A 484 11.78 3.37 -3.95
N ASP A 485 10.80 2.48 -3.81
CA ASP A 485 10.18 1.76 -4.94
C ASP A 485 8.65 1.83 -4.95
N LEU A 486 8.04 2.41 -3.91
CA LEU A 486 6.61 2.39 -3.66
C LEU A 486 6.12 3.74 -3.16
N PHE A 487 5.03 4.23 -3.75
CA PHE A 487 4.38 5.47 -3.39
C PHE A 487 2.90 5.17 -3.16
N MET A 488 2.33 5.71 -2.08
CA MET A 488 0.96 5.40 -1.67
C MET A 488 0.20 6.67 -1.35
N VAL A 489 -1.08 6.69 -1.76
CA VAL A 489 -2.02 7.79 -1.53
C VAL A 489 -3.25 7.26 -0.81
N PHE A 490 -3.70 7.98 0.21
CA PHE A 490 -4.83 7.61 1.08
C PHE A 490 -5.86 8.73 1.18
N GLY A 491 -7.11 8.39 0.91
CA GLY A 491 -8.29 9.24 1.11
C GLY A 491 -8.30 10.50 0.26
N GLY A 492 -8.92 11.56 0.78
CA GLY A 492 -9.05 12.87 0.12
C GLY A 492 -10.39 13.13 -0.54
N LEU A 493 -10.54 14.34 -1.08
CA LEU A 493 -11.75 14.89 -1.68
C LEU A 493 -11.60 14.97 -3.21
N LYS A 494 -12.61 14.51 -3.96
CA LYS A 494 -12.59 14.51 -5.44
C LYS A 494 -13.31 15.70 -6.09
N GLU A 495 -14.25 16.31 -5.38
CA GLU A 495 -15.04 17.44 -5.89
C GLU A 495 -15.02 18.61 -4.91
N THR A 496 -15.12 19.82 -5.45
CA THR A 496 -15.09 21.06 -4.65
C THR A 496 -16.48 21.48 -4.15
N SER A 497 -17.53 21.03 -4.83
CA SER A 497 -18.95 21.38 -4.64
C SER A 497 -19.60 20.64 -3.49
N ASP A 498 -19.21 19.39 -3.25
CA ASP A 498 -19.80 18.55 -2.21
C ASP A 498 -18.76 18.11 -1.16
N PRO A 499 -18.60 18.88 -0.06
CA PRO A 499 -17.72 18.47 1.04
C PRO A 499 -18.26 17.24 1.79
N LEU A 500 -19.49 16.80 1.51
CA LEU A 500 -20.11 15.59 2.05
C LEU A 500 -20.03 14.39 1.10
N ALA A 501 -19.54 14.56 -0.13
CA ALA A 501 -19.35 13.47 -1.10
C ALA A 501 -18.57 12.27 -0.53
N PRO A 502 -17.50 12.45 0.28
CA PRO A 502 -16.78 11.32 0.90
C PRO A 502 -17.61 10.53 1.91
N PHE A 503 -18.75 11.07 2.36
CA PHE A 503 -19.64 10.45 3.34
C PHE A 503 -20.85 9.78 2.66
N SER A 504 -20.96 9.85 1.34
CA SER A 504 -21.99 9.15 0.56
C SER A 504 -21.63 7.66 0.42
N ASN A 505 -22.64 6.78 0.48
CA ASN A 505 -22.46 5.32 0.40
C ASN A 505 -22.24 4.80 -1.04
N ASP A 506 -22.12 5.68 -2.02
CA ASP A 506 -21.97 5.29 -3.43
C ASP A 506 -20.52 4.85 -3.69
N ALA A 507 -20.26 3.58 -3.40
CA ALA A 507 -18.99 2.88 -3.47
C ALA A 507 -18.47 2.68 -4.90
N THR A 508 -18.08 3.78 -5.56
CA THR A 508 -17.31 3.76 -6.83
C THR A 508 -15.91 4.37 -6.68
N ASN A 509 -15.51 4.73 -5.46
CA ASN A 509 -14.35 5.57 -5.22
C ASN A 509 -13.20 4.80 -4.54
N SER A 510 -12.11 4.59 -5.28
CA SER A 510 -10.88 4.03 -4.73
C SER A 510 -10.21 5.04 -3.80
N ASP A 511 -10.18 4.72 -2.52
CA ASP A 511 -9.61 5.55 -1.45
C ASP A 511 -8.11 5.32 -1.27
N ILE A 512 -7.59 4.21 -1.79
CA ILE A 512 -6.17 3.89 -1.72
C ILE A 512 -5.63 3.71 -3.13
N CYS A 513 -4.51 4.36 -3.41
CA CYS A 513 -3.72 4.15 -4.63
C CYS A 513 -2.30 3.76 -4.25
N VAL A 514 -1.81 2.71 -4.88
CA VAL A 514 -0.44 2.22 -4.73
C VAL A 514 0.26 2.30 -6.08
N ILE A 515 1.38 3.01 -6.14
CA ILE A 515 2.22 3.17 -7.33
C ILE A 515 3.55 2.47 -7.06
N SER A 516 3.91 1.51 -7.90
CA SER A 516 5.16 0.74 -7.80
C SER A 516 6.01 0.89 -9.06
N GLY A 517 7.31 0.56 -8.96
CA GLY A 517 8.24 0.70 -10.09
C GLY A 517 8.87 2.09 -10.20
N LEU A 518 9.00 2.83 -9.09
CA LEU A 518 9.46 4.23 -9.07
C LEU A 518 10.90 4.46 -9.54
N GLN A 519 11.68 3.40 -9.77
CA GLN A 519 13.04 3.49 -10.30
C GLN A 519 13.05 3.96 -11.75
N ASP A 520 12.08 3.52 -12.55
CA ASP A 520 11.94 3.87 -13.96
C ASP A 520 10.49 4.29 -14.25
N THR A 521 10.30 5.56 -14.62
CA THR A 521 8.98 6.15 -14.91
C THR A 521 8.27 5.48 -16.08
N SER A 522 9.00 4.71 -16.91
CA SER A 522 8.43 3.90 -17.97
C SER A 522 7.73 2.62 -17.49
N THR A 523 8.07 2.14 -16.28
CA THR A 523 7.63 0.85 -15.73
C THR A 523 6.59 0.96 -14.60
N LEU A 524 6.07 2.16 -14.37
CA LEU A 524 5.14 2.44 -13.27
C LEU A 524 3.89 1.56 -13.36
N LYS A 525 3.60 0.84 -12.26
CA LYS A 525 2.39 0.04 -12.10
C LYS A 525 1.50 0.66 -11.03
N VAL A 526 0.24 0.85 -11.38
CA VAL A 526 -0.76 1.51 -10.54
C VAL A 526 -1.80 0.50 -10.11
N ASP A 527 -2.11 0.54 -8.82
CA ASP A 527 -3.06 -0.37 -8.22
C ASP A 527 -4.03 0.43 -7.35
N PHE A 528 -5.31 0.41 -7.74
CA PHE A 528 -6.39 1.10 -7.04
C PHE A 528 -7.16 0.11 -6.18
N ARG A 529 -7.50 0.52 -4.95
CA ARG A 529 -8.24 -0.32 -4.03
C ARG A 529 -9.52 0.34 -3.55
N ASP A 530 -10.60 -0.35 -3.86
CA ASP A 530 -11.94 -0.13 -3.33
C ASP A 530 -12.11 -1.00 -2.06
N ASN A 531 -13.08 -0.66 -1.20
CA ASN A 531 -13.45 -1.35 0.06
C ASN A 531 -12.78 -0.87 1.36
N TYR A 532 -12.03 0.23 1.36
CA TYR A 532 -11.47 0.80 2.60
C TYR A 532 -11.76 2.29 2.70
N SER A 533 -12.60 2.71 3.66
CA SER A 533 -12.89 4.12 3.88
C SER A 533 -11.70 4.84 4.53
N CYS A 534 -11.00 5.64 3.73
CA CYS A 534 -10.00 6.59 4.21
C CYS A 534 -10.63 7.99 4.17
N GLY A 535 -10.61 8.68 5.31
CA GLY A 535 -11.12 10.05 5.40
C GLY A 535 -10.30 11.07 4.60
N PHE A 536 -10.62 12.34 4.76
CA PHE A 536 -9.78 13.44 4.28
C PHE A 536 -9.17 14.20 5.47
N GLY A 537 -8.10 14.96 5.20
CA GLY A 537 -7.34 15.68 6.23
C GLY A 537 -6.54 14.75 7.15
N LEU A 538 -6.26 13.53 6.67
CA LEU A 538 -5.37 12.54 7.26
C LEU A 538 -3.90 12.97 7.10
N ASP A 539 -3.01 12.28 7.78
CA ASP A 539 -1.60 12.20 7.40
C ASP A 539 -1.08 10.74 7.48
N ALA A 540 -0.03 10.42 6.74
CA ALA A 540 0.48 9.07 6.56
C ALA A 540 2.00 8.98 6.71
N CYS A 541 2.49 7.95 7.38
CA CYS A 541 3.93 7.68 7.50
C CYS A 541 4.21 6.18 7.36
N ILE A 542 5.30 5.82 6.68
CA ILE A 542 5.73 4.42 6.61
C ILE A 542 6.45 4.05 7.89
N LEU A 543 6.03 2.93 8.49
CA LEU A 543 6.65 2.38 9.70
C LEU A 543 7.67 1.31 9.34
N GLN A 544 7.24 0.32 8.55
CA GLN A 544 8.09 -0.82 8.19
C GLN A 544 7.83 -1.24 6.75
N LYS A 545 8.87 -1.76 6.12
CA LYS A 545 8.83 -2.32 4.78
C LYS A 545 9.62 -3.61 4.75
N ARG A 546 9.10 -4.62 4.05
CA ARG A 546 9.81 -5.87 3.73
C ARG A 546 9.84 -6.08 2.23
N LEU A 547 11.02 -6.40 1.70
CA LEU A 547 11.36 -6.43 0.27
C LEU A 547 11.38 -7.85 -0.36
N HIS A 548 11.03 -8.92 0.36
CA HIS A 548 11.18 -10.30 -0.13
C HIS A 548 9.87 -10.96 -0.54
N ALA A 549 9.85 -11.68 -1.68
CA ALA A 549 8.84 -12.61 -2.23
C ALA A 549 7.34 -12.16 -2.27
N SER A 550 6.85 -11.52 -1.22
CA SER A 550 5.63 -10.73 -1.14
C SER A 550 5.99 -9.40 -0.47
N TYR A 551 5.88 -8.28 -1.20
CA TYR A 551 6.14 -6.97 -0.60
C TYR A 551 5.14 -6.77 0.55
N GLN A 552 5.63 -6.42 1.75
CA GLN A 552 4.76 -6.06 2.87
C GLN A 552 5.15 -4.69 3.39
N VAL A 553 4.16 -3.83 3.63
CA VAL A 553 4.37 -2.49 4.16
C VAL A 553 3.38 -2.22 5.29
N GLN A 554 3.90 -1.68 6.40
CA GLN A 554 3.11 -1.11 7.49
C GLN A 554 3.12 0.41 7.38
N VAL A 555 1.93 0.99 7.30
CA VAL A 555 1.70 2.44 7.22
C VAL A 555 0.95 2.88 8.45
N LEU A 556 1.44 3.92 9.12
CA LEU A 556 0.70 4.65 10.14
C LEU A 556 -0.21 5.66 9.44
N LEU A 557 -1.50 5.63 9.76
CA LEU A 557 -2.45 6.65 9.38
C LEU A 557 -2.93 7.36 10.64
N SER A 558 -2.86 8.69 10.59
CA SER A 558 -3.23 9.56 11.69
C SER A 558 -4.38 10.48 11.28
N GLY A 559 -5.40 10.53 12.13
CA GLY A 559 -6.49 11.49 12.10
C GLY A 559 -7.50 11.35 10.97
N GLY A 560 -7.90 12.50 10.45
CA GLY A 560 -8.88 12.72 9.37
C GLY A 560 -10.34 12.55 9.77
N ILE A 561 -11.23 12.92 8.84
CA ILE A 561 -12.68 12.88 9.03
C ILE A 561 -13.26 11.70 8.24
N LYS A 562 -13.89 10.74 8.93
CA LYS A 562 -14.43 9.48 8.35
C LYS A 562 -15.95 9.54 8.05
N PRO A 563 -16.47 8.69 7.14
CA PRO A 563 -17.90 8.54 6.87
C PRO A 563 -18.70 8.16 8.13
N THR A 564 -19.92 8.69 8.26
CA THR A 564 -20.80 8.56 9.45
C THR A 564 -21.40 7.17 9.68
N ASN A 565 -21.14 6.20 8.79
CA ASN A 565 -21.72 4.85 8.84
C ASN A 565 -20.80 3.78 9.45
N ASP A 566 -19.60 4.15 9.88
CA ASP A 566 -18.72 3.23 10.61
C ASP A 566 -19.22 3.18 12.08
N GLU A 567 -19.95 2.12 12.46
CA GLU A 567 -20.53 1.94 13.80
C GLU A 567 -19.49 1.95 14.94
N ASP A 568 -18.21 1.95 14.58
CA ASP A 568 -17.09 1.97 15.50
C ASP A 568 -16.65 3.39 15.88
N VAL A 569 -17.58 4.13 16.49
CA VAL A 569 -17.39 5.47 17.09
C VAL A 569 -16.41 5.42 18.28
N SER A 570 -15.84 4.25 18.61
CA SER A 570 -14.88 4.04 19.70
C SER A 570 -13.41 4.22 19.32
N ARG A 571 -13.08 4.47 18.05
CA ARG A 571 -11.72 4.21 17.56
C ARG A 571 -10.81 5.43 17.52
N GLN A 572 -9.74 5.33 18.28
CA GLN A 572 -8.61 6.25 18.40
C GLN A 572 -8.15 6.81 17.03
N PRO A 573 -7.68 8.07 16.98
CA PRO A 573 -7.38 8.71 15.70
C PRO A 573 -6.12 8.15 15.02
N ILE A 574 -5.41 7.19 15.61
CA ILE A 574 -4.15 6.67 15.08
C ILE A 574 -4.28 5.16 14.89
N TYR A 575 -4.01 4.69 13.68
CA TYR A 575 -4.09 3.27 13.33
C TYR A 575 -2.99 2.87 12.35
N VAL A 576 -2.62 1.59 12.39
CA VAL A 576 -1.66 0.98 11.48
C VAL A 576 -2.43 0.17 10.45
N MET A 577 -2.04 0.33 9.19
CA MET A 577 -2.54 -0.42 8.04
C MET A 577 -1.41 -1.27 7.47
N GLU A 578 -1.69 -2.55 7.22
CA GLU A 578 -0.74 -3.49 6.61
C GLU A 578 -1.18 -3.78 5.18
N LEU A 579 -0.28 -3.54 4.22
CA LEU A 579 -0.48 -3.86 2.82
C LEU A 579 0.49 -4.96 2.40
N SER A 580 0.01 -5.95 1.66
CA SER A 580 0.84 -6.98 1.02
C SER A 580 0.69 -6.92 -0.50
N ASN A 581 1.74 -7.29 -1.23
CA ASN A 581 1.67 -7.57 -2.65
C ASN A 581 1.78 -9.08 -2.87
N GLU A 582 0.75 -9.67 -3.47
CA GLU A 582 0.75 -11.07 -3.90
C GLU A 582 0.57 -11.12 -5.42
N LYS A 583 1.52 -11.73 -6.14
CA LYS A 583 1.49 -11.88 -7.61
C LYS A 583 1.26 -10.55 -8.37
N GLY A 584 1.78 -9.43 -7.86
CA GLY A 584 1.64 -8.11 -8.49
C GLY A 584 0.42 -7.30 -8.04
N THR A 585 -0.42 -7.87 -7.18
CA THR A 585 -1.69 -7.30 -6.69
C THR A 585 -1.53 -6.87 -5.24
N TRP A 586 -1.68 -5.58 -4.93
CA TRP A 586 -1.66 -5.06 -3.56
C TRP A 586 -2.97 -5.32 -2.82
N THR A 587 -2.92 -5.76 -1.56
CA THR A 587 -4.11 -5.98 -0.74
C THR A 587 -3.87 -5.47 0.67
N VAL A 588 -4.90 -4.87 1.28
CA VAL A 588 -4.84 -4.50 2.69
C VAL A 588 -5.11 -5.75 3.52
N CYS A 589 -4.08 -6.23 4.21
CA CYS A 589 -4.13 -7.44 5.02
C CYS A 589 -4.76 -7.22 6.38
N ASN A 590 -4.55 -6.04 6.97
CA ASN A 590 -4.91 -5.77 8.36
C ASN A 590 -5.03 -4.26 8.62
N ARG A 591 -5.91 -3.91 9.55
CA ARG A 591 -6.07 -2.56 10.10
C ARG A 591 -6.22 -2.65 11.60
N ARG A 592 -5.32 -2.04 12.35
CA ARG A 592 -5.33 -2.09 13.81
C ARG A 592 -5.17 -0.70 14.40
N ASN A 593 -6.07 -0.33 15.29
CA ASN A 593 -5.88 0.90 16.07
C ASN A 593 -4.70 0.69 17.04
N LEU A 594 -3.86 1.70 17.16
CA LEU A 594 -2.91 1.71 18.27
C LEU A 594 -3.69 1.99 19.55
N GLN A 595 -3.19 1.51 20.69
CA GLN A 595 -3.73 1.88 22.00
C GLN A 595 -2.89 3.02 22.56
N LEU A 596 -3.49 4.19 22.65
CA LEU A 596 -2.98 5.34 23.36
C LEU A 596 -3.11 5.14 24.88
N PRO A 597 -2.21 5.73 25.68
CA PRO A 597 -2.34 5.75 27.14
C PRO A 597 -3.67 6.36 27.59
N GLU A 598 -4.22 5.92 28.73
CA GLU A 598 -5.55 6.34 29.22
C GLU A 598 -5.72 7.86 29.38
N ASN A 599 -4.63 8.58 29.65
CA ASN A 599 -4.64 10.04 29.83
C ASN A 599 -4.28 10.83 28.56
N ALA A 600 -4.00 10.17 27.44
CA ALA A 600 -3.57 10.84 26.22
C ALA A 600 -4.77 11.44 25.48
N SER A 601 -4.81 12.77 25.37
CA SER A 601 -5.79 13.46 24.53
C SER A 601 -5.14 13.94 23.25
N THR A 602 -5.58 13.39 22.13
CA THR A 602 -5.05 13.67 20.79
C THR A 602 -5.90 14.64 19.99
N GLY A 603 -7.10 15.01 20.47
CA GLY A 603 -8.03 15.89 19.77
C GLY A 603 -8.40 15.44 18.34
N PRO A 604 -9.14 16.29 17.57
CA PRO A 604 -9.51 16.00 16.20
C PRO A 604 -8.34 16.23 15.23
N LEU A 605 -7.49 15.23 15.02
CA LEU A 605 -6.30 15.26 14.15
C LEU A 605 -6.66 15.51 12.66
N VAL A 606 -7.05 16.73 12.32
CA VAL A 606 -7.42 17.16 10.96
C VAL A 606 -6.43 18.22 10.50
N ALA A 607 -5.85 18.04 9.32
CA ALA A 607 -4.84 18.97 8.77
C ALA A 607 -3.68 19.27 9.74
N HIS A 608 -3.28 18.23 10.49
CA HIS A 608 -2.04 18.15 11.25
C HIS A 608 -0.92 17.69 10.30
N SER A 609 0.34 17.76 10.76
CA SER A 609 1.48 17.23 10.01
C SER A 609 2.24 16.21 10.86
N LEU A 610 2.53 15.05 10.29
CA LEU A 610 3.40 14.01 10.83
C LEU A 610 4.85 14.27 10.40
N ALA A 611 5.74 14.27 11.39
CA ALA A 611 7.17 14.47 11.20
C ALA A 611 7.93 13.24 11.73
N LEU A 612 8.70 12.57 10.87
CA LEU A 612 9.54 11.43 11.26
C LEU A 612 10.83 11.95 11.92
N LEU A 613 11.09 11.55 13.16
CA LEU A 613 12.23 12.04 13.96
C LEU A 613 13.47 11.15 13.86
N SER A 614 13.30 9.87 13.56
CA SER A 614 14.41 8.94 13.31
C SER A 614 14.79 8.97 11.83
N GLN A 615 15.91 9.60 11.48
CA GLN A 615 16.50 9.43 10.14
C GLN A 615 17.08 8.01 10.04
N GLY A 616 16.54 7.22 9.09
CA GLY A 616 16.89 5.82 8.89
C GLY A 616 15.77 4.87 9.32
N ALA A 617 15.24 4.11 8.36
CA ALA A 617 14.43 2.95 8.67
C ALA A 617 15.28 2.03 9.58
N PHE A 618 14.82 1.82 10.81
CA PHE A 618 15.55 1.12 11.88
C PHE A 618 16.89 1.77 12.26
N SER A 619 16.89 2.61 13.30
CA SER A 619 18.07 2.66 14.16
C SER A 619 18.33 1.25 14.71
N ASP A 620 19.58 0.88 15.00
CA ASP A 620 20.02 -0.44 15.48
C ASP A 620 19.24 -1.02 16.69
N ARG A 621 18.31 -0.25 17.28
CA ARG A 621 17.43 -0.61 18.40
C ARG A 621 15.97 -0.90 18.04
N GLY A 622 15.55 -0.75 16.77
CA GLY A 622 14.19 -1.10 16.33
C GLY A 622 13.06 -0.18 16.81
N THR A 623 13.38 1.05 17.23
CA THR A 623 12.41 2.05 17.69
C THR A 623 12.19 3.12 16.62
N ILE A 624 10.91 3.44 16.33
CA ILE A 624 10.47 4.51 15.43
C ILE A 624 9.96 5.67 16.26
N ARG A 625 10.40 6.89 15.94
CA ARG A 625 9.95 8.11 16.60
C ARG A 625 9.28 9.04 15.61
N LEU A 626 8.09 9.52 15.97
CA LEU A 626 7.30 10.41 15.11
C LEU A 626 6.58 11.47 15.93
N ALA A 627 6.48 12.67 15.39
CA ALA A 627 5.75 13.78 15.99
C ALA A 627 4.51 14.09 15.16
N SER A 628 3.37 14.21 15.82
CA SER A 628 2.15 14.80 15.27
C SER A 628 2.07 16.26 15.70
N VAL A 629 2.02 17.17 14.74
CA VAL A 629 2.12 18.61 14.97
C VAL A 629 0.83 19.31 14.59
N GLY A 630 0.29 20.07 15.54
CA GLY A 630 -0.87 20.94 15.39
C GLY A 630 -2.10 20.24 14.80
N GLY A 631 -2.75 20.93 13.87
CA GLY A 631 -4.03 20.51 13.30
C GLY A 631 -5.20 21.26 13.93
N GLY A 632 -6.38 21.02 13.38
CA GLY A 632 -7.59 21.73 13.75
C GLY A 632 -8.53 21.97 12.58
N THR A 633 -9.60 22.71 12.85
CA THR A 633 -10.60 23.08 11.83
C THR A 633 -11.03 24.54 12.00
N ALA A 634 -11.35 25.19 10.88
CA ALA A 634 -12.00 26.50 10.90
C ALA A 634 -13.44 26.37 11.39
N GLY A 635 -13.72 26.87 12.59
CA GLY A 635 -15.09 27.07 13.05
C GLY A 635 -15.73 28.22 12.27
N PHE A 636 -16.55 27.94 11.26
CA PHE A 636 -17.34 29.00 10.60
C PHE A 636 -18.37 29.67 11.54
N SER A 637 -18.54 29.13 12.76
CA SER A 637 -19.39 29.60 13.87
C SER A 637 -18.69 29.52 15.25
N PHE A 638 -17.37 29.33 15.30
CA PHE A 638 -16.63 29.13 16.56
C PHE A 638 -15.23 29.75 16.49
N ARG A 639 -14.59 29.97 17.65
CA ARG A 639 -13.13 30.17 17.69
C ARG A 639 -12.44 28.96 17.04
N PRO A 640 -11.30 29.14 16.34
CA PRO A 640 -10.54 28.02 15.79
C PRO A 640 -10.28 26.96 16.87
N CYS A 641 -10.57 25.70 16.57
CA CYS A 641 -10.21 24.59 17.44
C CYS A 641 -8.86 24.04 16.97
N PHE A 642 -7.86 24.10 17.85
CA PHE A 642 -6.54 23.55 17.60
C PHE A 642 -6.34 22.28 18.39
N VAL A 643 -5.43 21.45 17.90
CA VAL A 643 -5.12 20.15 18.48
C VAL A 643 -3.77 20.14 19.16
N THR A 644 -3.66 19.32 20.21
CA THR A 644 -2.42 19.06 20.93
C THR A 644 -1.40 18.40 20.03
N SER A 645 -0.18 18.93 20.05
CA SER A 645 0.95 18.28 19.39
C SER A 645 1.50 17.20 20.31
N PHE A 646 2.04 16.11 19.78
CA PHE A 646 2.60 15.04 20.59
C PHE A 646 3.66 14.23 19.82
N CYS A 647 4.54 13.57 20.55
CA CYS A 647 5.54 12.64 20.05
C CYS A 647 5.18 11.22 20.47
N LEU A 648 5.30 10.27 19.53
CA LEU A 648 5.14 8.84 19.73
C LEU A 648 6.49 8.15 19.55
N GLU A 649 6.86 7.30 20.51
CA GLU A 649 7.89 6.29 20.32
C GLU A 649 7.22 4.93 20.17
N MET A 650 7.61 4.18 19.15
CA MET A 650 7.02 2.90 18.82
C MET A 650 8.10 1.84 18.62
N ILE A 651 7.84 0.61 19.07
CA ILE A 651 8.75 -0.52 18.89
C ILE A 651 8.05 -1.68 18.18
N ALA A 652 8.82 -2.45 17.42
CA ALA A 652 8.40 -3.71 16.84
C ALA A 652 8.34 -4.79 17.92
N ASN A 653 7.15 -5.28 18.24
CA ASN A 653 6.99 -6.41 19.15
C ASN A 653 7.35 -7.69 18.39
N MET A 654 8.52 -8.27 18.69
CA MET A 654 8.86 -9.62 18.27
C MET A 654 8.10 -10.62 19.14
N THR A 655 6.78 -10.72 18.95
CA THR A 655 6.02 -11.82 19.53
C THR A 655 6.38 -13.08 18.76
N VAL A 656 7.09 -14.00 19.43
CA VAL A 656 7.05 -15.41 19.05
C VAL A 656 5.59 -15.82 19.27
N ASP A 657 4.81 -15.91 18.19
CA ASP A 657 3.44 -16.42 18.29
C ASP A 657 3.51 -17.80 18.95
N LYS A 658 3.08 -17.89 20.21
CA LYS A 658 2.78 -19.18 20.83
C LYS A 658 1.65 -19.77 20.00
N ILE A 659 1.99 -20.80 19.24
CA ILE A 659 1.07 -21.64 18.48
C ILE A 659 -0.14 -21.92 19.36
N LEU A 660 -1.30 -21.42 18.94
CA LEU A 660 -2.58 -21.86 19.49
C LEU A 660 -2.65 -23.36 19.25
N GLU A 661 -2.62 -24.15 20.32
CA GLU A 661 -2.88 -25.58 20.24
C GLU A 661 -4.22 -25.79 19.50
N PRO A 662 -4.30 -26.76 18.57
CA PRO A 662 -5.55 -27.05 17.88
C PRO A 662 -6.60 -27.45 18.91
N THR A 663 -7.65 -26.65 19.04
CA THR A 663 -8.84 -27.02 19.81
C THR A 663 -9.39 -28.33 19.26
N GLU A 664 -9.35 -29.37 20.08
CA GLU A 664 -9.95 -30.67 19.79
C GLU A 664 -11.39 -30.48 19.29
N MET A 665 -11.70 -31.05 18.12
CA MET A 665 -13.07 -31.23 17.66
C MET A 665 -13.81 -32.13 18.65
N LYS A 666 -14.49 -31.53 19.63
CA LYS A 666 -15.49 -32.23 20.43
C LYS A 666 -16.78 -32.35 19.63
N LYS A 667 -17.16 -33.61 19.40
CA LYS A 667 -18.45 -34.05 18.86
C LYS A 667 -19.60 -33.32 19.58
N ASN A 668 -20.42 -32.60 18.83
CA ASN A 668 -21.69 -32.08 19.33
C ASN A 668 -22.72 -33.20 19.33
N ASP A 669 -22.96 -33.76 20.52
CA ASP A 669 -24.21 -34.45 20.83
C ASP A 669 -25.30 -33.41 21.12
N ASN A 670 -26.43 -33.57 20.42
CA ASN A 670 -27.67 -32.86 20.65
C ASN A 670 -28.19 -33.12 22.08
N THR A 671 -28.35 -32.09 22.91
CA THR A 671 -29.49 -32.03 23.84
C THR A 671 -29.85 -30.60 24.21
N SER A 672 -31.10 -30.28 23.93
CA SER A 672 -31.82 -29.06 24.27
C SER A 672 -31.81 -28.77 25.77
N LYS A 673 -31.42 -27.56 26.18
CA LYS A 673 -31.93 -26.93 27.41
C LYS A 673 -32.22 -25.44 27.19
N ARG A 674 -33.50 -25.15 27.37
CA ARG A 674 -34.20 -23.88 27.25
C ARG A 674 -34.26 -23.22 28.63
N ILE A 675 -33.60 -22.09 28.81
CA ILE A 675 -33.74 -21.13 29.92
C ILE A 675 -33.19 -19.79 29.37
N SER A 676 -33.79 -18.61 29.46
CA SER A 676 -35.13 -18.10 29.70
C SER A 676 -35.09 -16.61 29.32
N GLU A 677 -36.03 -16.10 28.53
CA GLU A 677 -36.17 -14.66 28.27
C GLU A 677 -36.56 -13.91 29.55
N LYS A 678 -35.85 -12.80 29.83
CA LYS A 678 -36.20 -11.58 30.61
C LYS A 678 -34.88 -10.96 31.09
N SER A 679 -34.38 -9.86 30.56
CA SER A 679 -35.04 -8.56 30.52
C SER A 679 -34.30 -7.65 29.52
N LEU A 680 -34.94 -7.38 28.39
CA LEU A 680 -34.62 -6.23 27.54
C LEU A 680 -35.07 -4.97 28.28
N GLN A 681 -34.13 -4.26 28.90
CA GLN A 681 -34.26 -2.80 28.98
C GLN A 681 -33.63 -2.25 27.71
N ALA A 682 -34.48 -1.92 26.76
CA ALA A 682 -34.12 -1.15 25.59
C ALA A 682 -33.51 0.17 26.05
N ILE A 683 -32.20 0.33 25.88
CA ILE A 683 -31.59 1.65 25.79
C ILE A 683 -32.15 2.25 24.50
N PRO A 684 -32.81 3.43 24.54
CA PRO A 684 -33.49 3.94 23.37
C PRO A 684 -32.47 4.20 22.27
N LYS A 685 -32.74 3.64 21.08
CA LYS A 685 -32.12 4.02 19.81
C LYS A 685 -32.19 5.54 19.70
N VAL A 686 -31.09 6.25 19.91
CA VAL A 686 -30.98 7.63 19.43
C VAL A 686 -30.71 7.50 17.94
N ALA A 687 -31.80 7.42 17.18
CA ALA A 687 -31.80 7.72 15.76
C ALA A 687 -31.12 9.07 15.53
N VAL A 688 -30.57 9.30 14.33
CA VAL A 688 -30.11 10.62 13.89
C VAL A 688 -31.29 11.60 14.05
N THR A 689 -31.34 12.34 15.15
CA THR A 689 -32.48 13.20 15.46
C THR A 689 -32.23 14.56 14.84
N ASN A 690 -32.44 14.63 13.54
CA ASN A 690 -32.98 15.84 12.93
C ASN A 690 -34.09 16.37 13.85
N ALA A 691 -33.85 17.49 14.53
CA ALA A 691 -34.76 18.01 15.53
C ALA A 691 -35.44 19.25 14.97
N GLU A 692 -36.72 19.39 15.28
CA GLU A 692 -37.45 20.61 14.98
C GLU A 692 -36.99 21.71 15.94
N VAL A 693 -36.39 22.76 15.39
CA VAL A 693 -35.79 23.86 16.16
C VAL A 693 -36.40 25.16 15.72
N HIS A 694 -36.54 26.10 16.64
CA HIS A 694 -36.89 27.46 16.31
C HIS A 694 -35.81 28.11 15.45
N VAL A 695 -36.24 28.71 14.36
CA VAL A 695 -35.38 29.36 13.38
C VAL A 695 -35.89 30.76 13.04
N VAL A 696 -34.96 31.62 12.65
CA VAL A 696 -35.27 32.85 11.92
C VAL A 696 -34.82 32.68 10.48
N PHE A 697 -35.66 33.11 9.55
CA PHE A 697 -35.39 33.05 8.13
C PHE A 697 -34.84 34.38 7.65
N VAL A 698 -33.73 34.34 6.93
CA VAL A 698 -33.02 35.52 6.44
C VAL A 698 -32.58 35.30 5.00
N LYS A 699 -32.55 36.36 4.18
CA LYS A 699 -31.99 36.28 2.83
C LYS A 699 -30.52 35.85 2.86
N LYS A 700 -30.09 35.00 1.93
CA LYS A 700 -28.72 34.45 1.85
C LYS A 700 -27.63 35.53 1.96
N GLN A 701 -27.81 36.67 1.29
CA GLN A 701 -26.86 37.79 1.32
C GLN A 701 -26.67 38.42 2.72
N ASN A 702 -27.70 38.35 3.58
CA ASN A 702 -27.70 38.93 4.92
C ASN A 702 -27.36 37.89 6.01
N ALA A 703 -27.32 36.61 5.67
CA ALA A 703 -27.19 35.51 6.63
C ALA A 703 -25.94 35.63 7.51
N LYS A 704 -24.81 36.05 6.94
CA LYS A 704 -23.57 36.24 7.69
C LYS A 704 -23.68 37.37 8.73
N GLN A 705 -24.30 38.49 8.36
CA GLN A 705 -24.47 39.65 9.24
C GLN A 705 -25.43 39.34 10.39
N VAL A 706 -26.61 38.77 10.08
CA VAL A 706 -27.63 38.45 11.09
C VAL A 706 -27.13 37.37 12.06
N LYS A 707 -26.39 36.38 11.57
CA LYS A 707 -25.77 35.36 12.42
C LYS A 707 -24.83 35.96 13.47
N ILE A 708 -23.89 36.82 13.05
CA ILE A 708 -22.93 37.47 13.96
C ILE A 708 -23.65 38.26 15.04
N LEU A 709 -24.76 38.92 14.68
CA LEU A 709 -25.57 39.69 15.62
C LEU A 709 -26.31 38.79 16.62
N LEU A 710 -26.93 37.71 16.15
CA LEU A 710 -27.57 36.71 17.03
C LEU A 710 -26.55 36.03 17.96
N GLU A 711 -25.30 35.85 17.52
CA GLU A 711 -24.20 35.36 18.37
C GLU A 711 -23.83 36.38 19.44
N ASN A 712 -23.66 37.66 19.08
CA ASN A 712 -23.35 38.74 20.03
C ASN A 712 -24.47 38.97 21.07
N LEU A 713 -25.72 38.75 20.69
CA LEU A 713 -26.90 38.86 21.57
C LEU A 713 -27.18 37.59 22.38
N ASP A 714 -26.38 36.53 22.21
CA ASP A 714 -26.58 35.21 22.80
C ASP A 714 -27.92 34.53 22.41
N TYR A 715 -28.48 34.89 21.26
CA TYR A 715 -29.76 34.39 20.76
C TYR A 715 -29.61 33.21 19.80
N LEU A 716 -28.43 33.02 19.20
CA LEU A 716 -28.18 31.89 18.31
C LEU A 716 -28.07 30.57 19.10
N SER A 717 -28.75 29.53 18.63
CA SER A 717 -28.61 28.19 19.19
C SER A 717 -27.34 27.51 18.69
N GLU A 718 -26.51 27.07 19.63
CA GLU A 718 -25.23 26.39 19.37
C GLU A 718 -25.39 24.90 19.01
N THR A 719 -26.61 24.35 19.10
CA THR A 719 -26.83 22.91 18.99
C THR A 719 -27.05 22.45 17.55
N HIS A 720 -27.51 23.33 16.66
CA HIS A 720 -27.90 22.98 15.28
C HIS A 720 -27.22 23.86 14.22
N ARG A 721 -27.06 23.34 12.99
CA ARG A 721 -26.47 24.08 11.86
C ARG A 721 -27.53 24.96 11.18
N MET A 722 -27.10 26.03 10.51
CA MET A 722 -27.96 26.72 9.56
C MET A 722 -28.18 25.86 8.32
N ALA A 723 -29.37 25.92 7.74
CA ALA A 723 -29.73 25.17 6.55
C ALA A 723 -30.56 26.04 5.59
N PRO A 724 -30.66 25.70 4.30
CA PRO A 724 -31.63 26.33 3.41
C PRO A 724 -33.02 26.29 4.03
N ALA A 725 -33.83 27.34 3.81
CA ALA A 725 -35.23 27.29 4.22
C ALA A 725 -35.94 26.14 3.48
N THR A 726 -36.76 25.37 4.19
CA THR A 726 -37.56 24.28 3.62
C THR A 726 -39.05 24.48 3.83
N ASN A 727 -39.45 25.60 4.45
CA ASN A 727 -40.83 25.93 4.76
C ASN A 727 -41.34 27.01 3.80
N ALA A 728 -42.09 26.59 2.77
CA ALA A 728 -42.70 27.49 1.78
C ALA A 728 -43.86 28.31 2.39
N ASP A 729 -44.55 27.78 3.40
CA ASP A 729 -45.74 28.42 3.98
C ASP A 729 -45.40 29.73 4.72
N ALA A 730 -44.19 29.85 5.27
CA ALA A 730 -43.73 31.05 5.99
C ALA A 730 -43.05 32.12 5.11
N LEU A 731 -42.65 31.77 3.87
CA LEU A 731 -41.77 32.59 3.03
C LEU A 731 -42.26 32.79 1.58
N GLY A 732 -43.33 32.12 1.18
CA GLY A 732 -43.86 32.14 -0.19
C GLY A 732 -43.01 31.37 -1.21
N ASP A 733 -43.31 31.55 -2.50
CA ASP A 733 -42.72 30.79 -3.63
C ASP A 733 -41.20 31.01 -3.81
N ASP A 734 -40.59 31.97 -3.12
CA ASP A 734 -39.17 32.32 -3.25
C ASP A 734 -38.31 31.85 -2.06
N TYR A 735 -38.79 30.88 -1.28
CA TYR A 735 -38.14 30.36 -0.07
C TYR A 735 -36.69 29.87 -0.28
N LEU A 736 -36.31 29.50 -1.51
CA LEU A 736 -34.96 29.07 -1.88
C LEU A 736 -33.89 30.17 -1.72
N GLN A 737 -34.28 31.44 -1.62
CA GLN A 737 -33.36 32.56 -1.36
C GLN A 737 -33.03 32.77 0.12
N TYR A 738 -33.63 31.96 1.00
CA TYR A 738 -33.57 32.14 2.45
C TYR A 738 -32.81 31.02 3.14
N VAL A 739 -32.24 31.36 4.31
CA VAL A 739 -31.51 30.46 5.19
C VAL A 739 -32.17 30.46 6.56
N ALA A 740 -32.38 29.28 7.12
CA ALA A 740 -32.87 29.06 8.46
C ALA A 740 -31.71 29.13 9.47
N LEU A 741 -31.75 30.10 10.38
CA LEU A 741 -30.78 30.28 11.46
C LEU A 741 -31.38 29.78 12.79
N PRO A 742 -30.78 28.78 13.45
CA PRO A 742 -31.31 28.23 14.69
C PRO A 742 -31.15 29.20 15.85
N ILE A 743 -32.22 29.45 16.60
CA ILE A 743 -32.26 30.34 17.75
C ILE A 743 -32.55 29.58 19.05
N LYS A 744 -32.08 30.11 20.18
CA LYS A 744 -32.39 29.54 21.50
C LYS A 744 -33.89 29.74 21.81
N PRO A 745 -34.56 28.82 22.51
CA PRO A 745 -35.97 29.00 22.88
C PRO A 745 -36.26 30.31 23.63
N GLN A 746 -35.32 30.76 24.47
CA GLN A 746 -35.41 32.01 25.22
C GLN A 746 -35.34 33.27 24.33
N ALA A 747 -34.74 33.15 23.14
CA ALA A 747 -34.66 34.25 22.18
C ALA A 747 -36.00 34.46 21.45
N LEU A 748 -36.86 33.44 21.38
CA LEU A 748 -38.14 33.52 20.67
C LEU A 748 -39.09 34.55 21.30
N ALA A 749 -39.20 34.56 22.64
CA ALA A 749 -40.02 35.52 23.36
C ALA A 749 -39.51 36.96 23.14
N LYS A 750 -38.18 37.15 23.23
CA LYS A 750 -37.55 38.47 23.04
C LYS A 750 -37.67 38.96 21.60
N LEU A 751 -37.52 38.09 20.61
CA LEU A 751 -37.70 38.42 19.21
C LEU A 751 -39.15 38.78 18.87
N ASN A 752 -40.13 38.28 19.62
CA ASN A 752 -41.55 38.57 19.43
C ASN A 752 -41.99 39.92 20.03
N ASP A 753 -41.27 40.42 21.04
CA ASP A 753 -41.50 41.74 21.65
C ASP A 753 -40.80 42.90 20.89
N VAL A 754 -39.99 42.60 19.87
CA VAL A 754 -39.35 43.61 19.02
C VAL A 754 -40.35 44.07 17.96
N SER A 755 -40.87 45.30 18.08
CA SER A 755 -41.52 45.96 16.94
C SER A 755 -40.49 46.11 15.82
N PHE A 756 -40.86 45.77 14.58
CA PHE A 756 -39.97 45.77 13.40
C PHE A 756 -39.28 47.12 13.09
N ASP A 757 -39.54 48.18 13.87
CA ASP A 757 -38.96 49.51 13.72
C ASP A 757 -37.64 49.73 14.50
N GLU A 758 -37.31 48.99 15.56
CA GLU A 758 -35.99 49.05 16.23
C GLU A 758 -35.66 47.74 16.95
N PRO A 759 -34.48 47.11 16.77
CA PRO A 759 -33.26 47.58 16.08
C PRO A 759 -33.15 47.22 14.57
N PRO A 760 -32.26 47.89 13.80
CA PRO A 760 -32.13 47.77 12.33
C PRO A 760 -31.81 46.37 11.77
N TRP A 761 -31.46 45.41 12.63
CA TRP A 761 -31.19 44.04 12.22
C TRP A 761 -32.43 43.15 12.28
N ALA A 762 -33.46 43.55 13.04
CA ALA A 762 -34.73 42.84 13.11
C ALA A 762 -35.48 42.91 11.77
N SER A 763 -35.29 43.99 11.00
CA SER A 763 -35.81 44.14 9.63
C SER A 763 -35.09 43.25 8.60
N LEU A 764 -33.96 42.63 8.97
CA LEU A 764 -33.27 41.63 8.13
C LEU A 764 -33.83 40.21 8.34
N ILE A 765 -34.71 40.03 9.34
CA ILE A 765 -35.44 38.78 9.59
C ILE A 765 -36.76 38.84 8.84
N GLU A 766 -36.94 37.88 7.95
CA GLU A 766 -38.04 37.89 6.98
C GLU A 766 -39.21 37.02 7.46
N ALA A 767 -38.91 35.94 8.16
CA ALA A 767 -39.91 35.12 8.85
C ALA A 767 -39.30 34.43 10.07
N LYS A 768 -40.16 33.89 10.92
CA LYS A 768 -39.80 33.03 12.05
C LYS A 768 -40.60 31.74 11.94
N GLY A 769 -40.00 30.63 12.34
CA GLY A 769 -40.71 29.37 12.33
C GLY A 769 -39.97 28.29 13.06
N GLN A 770 -40.41 27.06 12.82
CA GLN A 770 -39.68 25.88 13.19
C GLN A 770 -39.24 25.18 11.91
N GLN A 771 -38.01 24.69 11.92
CA GLN A 771 -37.48 23.87 10.85
C GLN A 771 -36.67 22.74 11.45
N VAL A 772 -36.78 21.58 10.84
CA VAL A 772 -35.94 20.44 11.14
C VAL A 772 -34.51 20.77 10.70
N LEU A 773 -33.59 20.83 11.67
CA LEU A 773 -32.19 21.14 11.42
C LEU A 773 -31.29 20.01 11.91
N PRO A 774 -30.16 19.76 11.22
CA PRO A 774 -29.17 18.80 11.70
C PRO A 774 -28.37 19.38 12.87
N PHE A 775 -27.95 18.51 13.80
CA PHE A 775 -27.05 18.89 14.90
C PHE A 775 -25.68 19.40 14.40
N ARG A 776 -25.05 20.29 15.17
CA ARG A 776 -23.67 20.73 14.90
C ARG A 776 -22.68 19.61 15.21
N THR A 777 -21.64 19.44 14.39
CA THR A 777 -20.54 18.49 14.64
C THR A 777 -19.83 18.75 15.97
N ALA A 778 -19.79 20.01 16.42
CA ALA A 778 -19.23 20.40 17.72
C ALA A 778 -20.01 19.87 18.94
N MET A 779 -21.29 19.49 18.81
CA MET A 779 -22.04 18.84 19.91
C MET A 779 -21.47 17.45 20.23
N PHE A 780 -20.90 16.78 19.24
CA PHE A 780 -20.22 15.49 19.43
C PHE A 780 -18.78 15.66 19.95
N ALA A 781 -18.20 16.87 19.85
CA ALA A 781 -16.86 17.18 20.36
C ALA A 781 -16.83 17.59 21.85
N ARG A 782 -18.00 17.78 22.48
CA ARG A 782 -18.15 18.11 23.91
C ARG A 782 -18.53 16.90 24.78
N LYS A 783 -18.62 15.69 24.20
CA LYS A 783 -18.97 14.46 24.91
C LYS A 783 -17.78 13.53 25.04
#